data_AF-A0A9E5WUA9-F1
#
_entry.id   AF-A0A9E5WUA9-F1
#
_cell.length_a   1.000
_cell.length_b   1.000
_cell.length_c   1.000
_cell.angle_alpha   90.00
_cell.angle_beta   90.00
_cell.angle_gamma   90.00
#
_symmetry.space_group_name_H-M   'P 1'
#
loop_
_entity.id
_entity.type
_entity.pdbx_description
1 polymer ?
#
loop_
_entity_poly.entity_id
_entity_poly.type
_entity_poly.pdbx_seq_one_letter_code
_entity_poly.pdbx_strand_id
1 'polypeptide(L)'
;MTDNRRWMRIANICLFGAVTVAVVIASAVAQPAEITTLADHAQPTPASSGRFIDRVFRDADGEHKYVVFVPAGYDENEAKRWPVILFLHGAGERGRDGRKQTTIGLGPIVKARAKTFPFFVVFPQCEDESSHVLGGWLADSPDGRRALEILDAVTKDFRIDPHQQILTGWSMGGYGTWSLAAAHPKRWHAVVPVAGGGDPQWARKLKDVPIWAFHGAEDAAIRPEASRKMIEAIRAAGGRPRYTEVPGIGHDVWKVVYSTDELYQWLLNPQPAEQTNVPLAVRPGQKVELPEETEPFVPAVEIPNAVFVRLGNDALDALAYSVPLQVPEDLLTGSVEDFYDYTTAQGRTFSVAFTNITYSGQLTRARVKAYAKDRLNIQLGLENVQLTIGATYVTGQAHSAAAGPITVWIGHQGPVWLSFDVRPYVEKRRLRLELLSTEFEIPWENFYVAGPAGVSVRGFGMTRSRVANGLVEGIYGNKSRIEEQVKSVVPTVLEKLEEKLELAEAENLVQSFWPLPVYKPRVRLWPAEVVTDEGGVSLTLGVTAAAIKPEKAPKQPKVVTGLGRSAASLPKTSALKVGVAPGLLGPLTNLLIESDVARIHVKDIPEPKFAPLADPKVLADALPDLKRFGEDVEVWSELVLAEPLEVRSAGDPAQGRFTFVLPKLLLSVAVRKPGEKQWKPYAEFTVKISQTAESQVVRPDWQRRALRLAWVEEPQIRVTGRFAPGYTPKNSRIDVDRIRHLFEEGWHAWTAQGPFSQTDVPDLEFGVCKLRLEETGWFHPYLFIDFAVPTTRIINSTDVPVTYEVKGPYGSWGGPYVLNPGKTHRFQVAYPLTYRRITETASELYTLPVGSTSEFRTPEEGGSPALFLIEQAP
;
A
#
# COMPACT_ATOMS: atom_id res chain seq x y z
N MET A 1 -38.68 28.30 10.76
CA MET A 1 -38.77 27.00 10.05
C MET A 1 -39.21 27.31 8.62
N THR A 2 -38.58 26.70 7.62
CA THR A 2 -38.27 27.33 6.31
C THR A 2 -37.28 28.51 6.49
N ASP A 3 -36.33 28.79 5.60
CA ASP A 3 -35.93 28.12 4.35
C ASP A 3 -34.39 27.97 4.27
N ASN A 4 -33.85 26.78 4.61
CA ASN A 4 -32.40 26.52 4.62
C ASN A 4 -31.82 26.12 3.25
N ARG A 5 -32.51 26.35 2.12
CA ARG A 5 -32.08 25.86 0.79
C ARG A 5 -31.56 26.93 -0.19
N ARG A 6 -31.13 28.10 0.30
CA ARG A 6 -30.56 29.18 -0.55
C ARG A 6 -29.04 29.35 -0.53
N TRP A 7 -28.31 28.77 0.43
CA TRP A 7 -26.84 28.82 0.46
C TRP A 7 -26.14 27.81 -0.49
N MET A 8 -26.90 27.05 -1.30
CA MET A 8 -26.40 25.91 -2.09
C MET A 8 -26.03 26.27 -3.56
N ARG A 9 -25.47 27.45 -3.82
CA ARG A 9 -25.06 27.85 -5.20
C ARG A 9 -23.70 28.55 -5.33
N ILE A 10 -22.94 28.74 -4.26
CA ILE A 10 -21.60 29.36 -4.28
C ILE A 10 -20.59 28.41 -3.64
N ALA A 11 -20.27 27.33 -4.36
CA ALA A 11 -19.39 26.25 -3.90
C ALA A 11 -18.68 25.48 -5.03
N ASN A 12 -18.78 25.96 -6.28
CA ASN A 12 -18.17 25.34 -7.46
C ASN A 12 -17.20 26.33 -8.11
N ILE A 13 -16.13 25.81 -8.72
CA ILE A 13 -14.93 26.54 -9.17
C ILE A 13 -14.01 26.90 -7.98
N CYS A 14 -12.68 26.88 -8.20
CA CYS A 14 -11.63 27.10 -7.18
C CYS A 14 -11.54 26.07 -6.04
N LEU A 15 -11.45 24.76 -6.37
CA LEU A 15 -10.76 23.80 -5.49
C LEU A 15 -10.21 22.57 -6.25
N PHE A 16 -9.13 22.77 -7.00
CA PHE A 16 -8.34 21.68 -7.60
C PHE A 16 -6.85 21.95 -7.36
N GLY A 17 -6.26 21.23 -6.39
CA GLY A 17 -4.87 21.38 -5.97
C GLY A 17 -4.67 20.77 -4.58
N ALA A 18 -3.50 20.16 -4.34
CA ALA A 18 -3.09 19.53 -3.07
C ALA A 18 -3.87 18.27 -2.61
N VAL A 19 -3.60 17.15 -3.28
CA VAL A 19 -3.54 15.76 -2.76
C VAL A 19 -4.71 15.22 -1.93
N THR A 20 -5.57 14.49 -2.63
CA THR A 20 -6.57 13.55 -2.10
C THR A 20 -5.97 12.39 -1.27
N VAL A 21 -6.39 12.27 -0.01
CA VAL A 21 -6.00 11.25 0.99
C VAL A 21 -7.17 10.76 1.90
N ALA A 22 -7.99 9.74 1.50
CA ALA A 22 -8.30 8.54 2.33
C ALA A 22 -9.71 8.12 2.99
N VAL A 23 -9.82 6.84 3.46
CA VAL A 23 -11.06 5.96 3.64
C VAL A 23 -11.04 4.96 4.89
N VAL A 24 -12.01 4.00 5.07
CA VAL A 24 -11.96 2.58 5.69
C VAL A 24 -12.58 2.29 7.12
N ILE A 25 -13.28 1.20 7.61
CA ILE A 25 -13.47 -0.32 7.46
C ILE A 25 -14.89 -0.82 8.06
N ALA A 26 -15.39 -2.08 8.41
CA ALA A 26 -15.11 -3.57 8.43
C ALA A 26 -16.32 -4.53 8.81
N SER A 27 -16.20 -5.88 8.63
CA SER A 27 -16.38 -7.00 9.64
C SER A 27 -17.39 -8.22 9.57
N ALA A 28 -16.90 -9.39 9.06
CA ALA A 28 -16.97 -10.80 9.62
C ALA A 28 -18.20 -11.74 9.30
N VAL A 29 -18.27 -13.11 9.40
CA VAL A 29 -17.34 -14.30 9.56
C VAL A 29 -18.04 -15.70 9.23
N ALA A 30 -17.36 -16.87 9.40
CA ALA A 30 -17.74 -18.32 9.69
C ALA A 30 -18.44 -19.36 8.73
N GLN A 31 -18.20 -20.69 8.99
CA GLN A 31 -18.70 -22.00 8.42
C GLN A 31 -18.89 -23.07 9.58
N PRO A 32 -18.97 -24.46 9.52
CA PRO A 32 -18.56 -25.55 8.55
C PRO A 32 -19.54 -26.80 8.42
N ALA A 33 -19.05 -28.08 8.48
CA ALA A 33 -19.71 -29.43 8.64
C ALA A 33 -20.22 -30.21 7.36
N GLU A 34 -20.38 -31.57 7.25
CA GLU A 34 -19.77 -32.87 7.76
C GLU A 34 -20.57 -34.13 7.22
N ILE A 35 -20.27 -35.48 7.19
CA ILE A 35 -19.15 -36.47 7.44
C ILE A 35 -19.34 -37.85 6.66
N THR A 36 -18.34 -38.79 6.70
CA THR A 36 -18.36 -40.31 6.58
C THR A 36 -18.70 -41.03 5.22
N THR A 37 -17.91 -41.94 4.55
CA THR A 37 -17.21 -43.26 4.81
C THR A 37 -18.10 -44.53 4.75
N LEU A 38 -17.72 -45.77 4.33
CA LEU A 38 -16.65 -46.73 4.77
C LEU A 38 -16.42 -47.96 3.79
N ALA A 39 -15.31 -48.72 3.99
CA ALA A 39 -15.03 -50.20 3.76
C ALA A 39 -15.26 -50.95 2.39
N ASP A 40 -14.77 -52.19 2.13
CA ASP A 40 -13.47 -52.93 2.36
C ASP A 40 -13.50 -54.33 1.66
N HIS A 41 -12.34 -54.98 1.32
CA HIS A 41 -12.09 -56.45 1.39
C HIS A 41 -10.73 -56.98 0.82
N ALA A 42 -10.39 -58.23 1.18
CA ALA A 42 -9.09 -58.96 1.17
C ALA A 42 -8.96 -60.04 0.04
N GLN A 43 -7.89 -60.83 -0.22
CA GLN A 43 -6.42 -60.95 0.05
C GLN A 43 -5.88 -62.08 -0.88
N PRO A 44 -4.55 -62.27 -1.12
CA PRO A 44 -3.90 -63.52 -0.61
C PRO A 44 -2.37 -63.48 -0.33
N THR A 45 -1.91 -64.43 0.49
CA THR A 45 -0.50 -64.77 0.82
C THR A 45 -0.26 -66.30 0.63
N PRO A 46 0.96 -66.89 0.76
CA PRO A 46 2.23 -66.36 1.26
C PRO A 46 3.44 -66.47 0.29
N ALA A 47 4.59 -66.00 0.76
CA ALA A 47 5.96 -66.42 0.41
C ALA A 47 6.76 -66.33 1.73
N SER A 48 8.10 -66.33 1.72
CA SER A 48 8.88 -65.94 2.91
C SER A 48 8.48 -64.51 3.33
N SER A 49 7.66 -64.42 4.36
CA SER A 49 6.97 -63.19 4.72
C SER A 49 7.76 -62.45 5.79
N GLY A 50 7.87 -61.12 5.64
CA GLY A 50 8.16 -60.24 6.76
C GLY A 50 7.17 -60.50 7.89
N ARG A 51 7.67 -60.41 9.13
CA ARG A 51 7.01 -60.88 10.34
C ARG A 51 6.67 -59.71 11.26
N PHE A 52 5.45 -59.68 11.75
CA PHE A 52 5.06 -58.82 12.85
C PHE A 52 5.49 -59.50 14.16
N ILE A 53 6.17 -58.75 15.03
CA ILE A 53 6.66 -59.21 16.33
C ILE A 53 6.04 -58.32 17.41
N ASP A 54 5.22 -58.92 18.27
CA ASP A 54 4.71 -58.27 19.47
C ASP A 54 5.88 -58.01 20.44
N ARG A 55 5.98 -56.80 20.97
CA ARG A 55 7.04 -56.37 21.89
C ARG A 55 6.45 -55.56 23.05
N VAL A 56 7.19 -55.55 24.17
CA VAL A 56 6.89 -54.74 25.34
C VAL A 56 8.06 -53.81 25.59
N PHE A 57 7.78 -52.51 25.69
CA PHE A 57 8.66 -51.48 26.20
C PHE A 57 8.34 -51.24 27.69
N ARG A 58 9.33 -50.78 28.47
CA ARG A 58 9.15 -50.51 29.90
C ARG A 58 9.78 -49.18 30.25
N ASP A 59 8.97 -48.29 30.81
CA ASP A 59 9.39 -46.99 31.34
C ASP A 59 8.86 -46.81 32.77
N ALA A 60 8.77 -45.57 33.25
CA ALA A 60 8.31 -45.29 34.62
C ALA A 60 6.79 -45.46 34.81
N ASP A 61 6.00 -45.39 33.73
CA ASP A 61 4.53 -45.51 33.76
C ASP A 61 4.05 -46.98 33.66
N GLY A 62 4.89 -47.90 33.17
CA GLY A 62 4.62 -49.34 33.21
C GLY A 62 5.11 -50.16 32.01
N GLU A 63 4.31 -51.14 31.59
CA GLU A 63 4.54 -52.00 30.42
C GLU A 63 3.70 -51.55 29.22
N HIS A 64 4.38 -51.16 28.14
CA HIS A 64 3.76 -50.57 26.96
C HIS A 64 3.94 -51.47 25.74
N LYS A 65 2.83 -51.88 25.12
CA LYS A 65 2.86 -52.82 24.00
C LYS A 65 3.03 -52.09 22.67
N TYR A 66 3.91 -52.63 21.84
CA TYR A 66 4.12 -52.16 20.48
C TYR A 66 4.40 -53.34 19.55
N VAL A 67 4.30 -53.13 18.24
CA VAL A 67 4.57 -54.18 17.25
C VAL A 67 5.67 -53.70 16.30
N VAL A 68 6.59 -54.60 15.97
CA VAL A 68 7.63 -54.35 14.96
C VAL A 68 7.36 -55.26 13.76
N PHE A 69 7.20 -54.67 12.58
CA PHE A 69 7.34 -55.41 11.33
C PHE A 69 8.82 -55.52 10.96
N VAL A 70 9.31 -56.75 10.84
CA VAL A 70 10.63 -57.10 10.32
C VAL A 70 10.47 -57.51 8.85
N PRO A 71 11.16 -56.87 7.89
CA PRO A 71 11.00 -57.15 6.46
C PRO A 71 11.52 -58.54 6.07
N ALA A 72 10.99 -59.07 4.96
CA ALA A 72 11.52 -60.29 4.33
C ALA A 72 13.00 -60.09 3.96
N GLY A 73 13.83 -61.12 4.15
CA GLY A 73 15.27 -61.06 3.92
C GLY A 73 16.11 -60.36 4.98
N TYR A 74 15.54 -59.95 6.13
CA TYR A 74 16.34 -59.37 7.22
C TYR A 74 17.45 -60.31 7.72
N ASP A 75 17.15 -61.60 7.83
CA ASP A 75 18.09 -62.63 8.30
C ASP A 75 18.99 -63.19 7.18
N GLU A 76 18.77 -62.79 5.92
CA GLU A 76 19.51 -63.26 4.74
C GLU A 76 20.78 -62.43 4.45
N ASN A 77 20.92 -61.25 5.06
CA ASN A 77 22.07 -60.36 4.86
C ASN A 77 22.42 -59.58 6.14
N GLU A 78 23.50 -60.00 6.81
CA GLU A 78 23.96 -59.38 8.06
C GLU A 78 24.68 -58.03 7.88
N ALA A 79 25.26 -57.79 6.69
CA ALA A 79 25.93 -56.53 6.38
C ALA A 79 24.91 -55.39 6.14
N LYS A 80 23.75 -55.72 5.58
CA LYS A 80 22.70 -54.75 5.24
C LYS A 80 22.15 -54.04 6.49
N ARG A 81 22.24 -52.71 6.48
CA ARG A 81 21.40 -51.84 7.32
C ARG A 81 20.08 -51.56 6.60
N TRP A 82 19.01 -51.35 7.37
CA TRP A 82 17.65 -51.23 6.85
C TRP A 82 17.00 -49.90 7.25
N PRO A 83 16.21 -49.27 6.35
CA PRO A 83 15.41 -48.10 6.69
C PRO A 83 14.24 -48.49 7.62
N VAL A 84 13.82 -47.55 8.46
CA VAL A 84 12.75 -47.76 9.45
C VAL A 84 11.68 -46.69 9.35
N ILE A 85 10.41 -47.09 9.40
CA ILE A 85 9.25 -46.21 9.49
C ILE A 85 8.71 -46.26 10.92
N LEU A 86 8.62 -45.11 11.60
CA LEU A 86 7.77 -44.94 12.78
C LEU A 86 6.37 -44.54 12.29
N PHE A 87 5.37 -45.37 12.61
CA PHE A 87 3.98 -45.14 12.22
C PHE A 87 3.12 -44.72 13.42
N LEU A 88 2.46 -43.58 13.30
CA LEU A 88 1.51 -43.08 14.30
C LEU A 88 0.06 -43.31 13.83
N HIS A 89 -0.71 -44.02 14.64
CA HIS A 89 -2.09 -44.42 14.32
C HIS A 89 -3.14 -43.32 14.58
N GLY A 90 -4.37 -43.52 14.11
CA GLY A 90 -5.51 -42.64 14.28
C GLY A 90 -6.17 -42.77 15.65
N ALA A 91 -7.16 -41.95 15.96
CA ALA A 91 -7.79 -41.94 17.28
C ALA A 91 -8.55 -43.23 17.63
N GLY A 92 -9.01 -44.02 16.65
CA GLY A 92 -9.75 -45.26 16.87
C GLY A 92 -8.89 -46.41 17.38
N GLU A 93 -7.59 -46.39 17.08
CA GLU A 93 -6.66 -47.47 17.38
C GLU A 93 -6.00 -47.38 18.79
N ARG A 94 -6.38 -46.38 19.59
CA ARG A 94 -5.96 -46.18 20.99
C ARG A 94 -6.26 -47.38 21.89
N GLY A 95 -5.41 -47.61 22.88
CA GLY A 95 -5.61 -48.62 23.92
C GLY A 95 -4.32 -49.25 24.42
N ARG A 96 -4.45 -50.38 25.14
CA ARG A 96 -3.36 -51.12 25.80
C ARG A 96 -3.32 -52.61 25.38
N ASP A 97 -3.98 -52.95 24.28
CA ASP A 97 -4.10 -54.33 23.77
C ASP A 97 -2.85 -54.81 23.01
N GLY A 98 -2.06 -53.88 22.47
CA GLY A 98 -0.90 -54.16 21.64
C GLY A 98 -1.23 -54.57 20.20
N ARG A 99 -2.49 -54.46 19.77
CA ARG A 99 -2.99 -54.98 18.48
C ARG A 99 -3.56 -53.91 17.56
N LYS A 100 -4.45 -53.03 18.06
CA LYS A 100 -5.22 -52.10 17.22
C LYS A 100 -4.36 -51.20 16.34
N GLN A 101 -3.17 -50.79 16.81
CA GLN A 101 -2.26 -49.92 16.08
C GLN A 101 -1.77 -50.50 14.73
N THR A 102 -2.00 -51.80 14.48
CA THR A 102 -1.71 -52.48 13.21
C THR A 102 -2.93 -52.66 12.31
N THR A 103 -4.12 -52.20 12.72
CA THR A 103 -5.41 -52.55 12.08
C THR A 103 -5.92 -51.53 11.06
N ILE A 104 -5.45 -50.28 11.10
CA ILE A 104 -5.84 -49.17 10.21
C ILE A 104 -4.56 -48.42 9.77
N GLY A 105 -4.61 -47.69 8.66
CA GLY A 105 -3.48 -46.93 8.14
C GLY A 105 -2.43 -47.81 7.47
N LEU A 106 -1.16 -47.71 7.88
CA LEU A 106 -0.06 -48.43 7.25
C LEU A 106 -0.08 -49.95 7.56
N GLY A 107 -0.62 -50.36 8.71
CA GLY A 107 -0.59 -51.75 9.19
C GLY A 107 -1.17 -52.78 8.22
N PRO A 108 -2.42 -52.61 7.73
CA PRO A 108 -3.02 -53.50 6.73
C PRO A 108 -2.22 -53.59 5.42
N ILE A 109 -1.61 -52.48 5.00
CA ILE A 109 -0.83 -52.41 3.76
C ILE A 109 0.48 -53.18 3.89
N VAL A 110 1.21 -52.99 5.01
CA VAL A 110 2.41 -53.77 5.34
C VAL A 110 2.08 -55.26 5.43
N LYS A 111 0.92 -55.61 6.01
CA LYS A 111 0.45 -57.00 6.11
C LYS A 111 0.13 -57.63 4.76
N ALA A 112 -0.50 -56.90 3.84
CA ALA A 112 -0.73 -57.34 2.46
C ALA A 112 0.58 -57.47 1.66
N ARG A 113 1.52 -56.54 1.87
CA ARG A 113 2.82 -56.48 1.18
C ARG A 113 3.93 -57.22 1.89
N ALA A 114 3.65 -58.03 2.91
CA ALA A 114 4.66 -58.53 3.85
C ALA A 114 5.79 -59.35 3.19
N LYS A 115 5.53 -59.98 2.03
CA LYS A 115 6.53 -60.67 1.20
C LYS A 115 7.64 -59.75 0.64
N THR A 116 7.33 -58.47 0.41
CA THR A 116 8.14 -57.55 -0.41
C THR A 116 8.35 -56.17 0.22
N PHE A 117 7.69 -55.86 1.34
CA PHE A 117 7.79 -54.56 2.00
C PHE A 117 9.23 -54.31 2.53
N PRO A 118 9.96 -53.30 2.03
CA PRO A 118 11.43 -53.25 2.18
C PRO A 118 11.92 -52.47 3.41
N PHE A 119 11.02 -52.03 4.30
CA PHE A 119 11.33 -51.25 5.51
C PHE A 119 11.02 -52.06 6.77
N PHE A 120 11.73 -51.78 7.86
CA PHE A 120 11.17 -52.00 9.19
C PHE A 120 10.01 -51.04 9.44
N VAL A 121 8.99 -51.46 10.20
CA VAL A 121 7.93 -50.55 10.66
C VAL A 121 7.69 -50.74 12.15
N VAL A 122 7.72 -49.64 12.89
CA VAL A 122 7.46 -49.59 14.33
C VAL A 122 6.06 -49.02 14.55
N PHE A 123 5.21 -49.83 15.18
CA PHE A 123 3.83 -49.50 15.52
C PHE A 123 3.70 -49.40 17.06
N PRO A 124 4.00 -48.24 17.67
CA PRO A 124 3.59 -47.97 19.05
C PRO A 124 2.07 -47.84 19.14
N GLN A 125 1.50 -48.13 20.31
CA GLN A 125 0.10 -47.82 20.62
C GLN A 125 0.04 -46.60 21.54
N CYS A 126 -0.84 -45.65 21.23
CA CYS A 126 -1.19 -44.53 22.11
C CYS A 126 -2.19 -45.01 23.16
N GLU A 127 -1.87 -44.75 24.42
CA GLU A 127 -2.59 -45.19 25.60
C GLU A 127 -3.38 -44.06 26.29
N ASP A 128 -3.25 -42.82 25.83
CA ASP A 128 -4.18 -41.72 26.13
C ASP A 128 -5.60 -42.07 25.66
N GLU A 129 -6.48 -42.35 26.61
CA GLU A 129 -7.90 -42.64 26.37
C GLU A 129 -8.78 -41.36 26.27
N SER A 130 -8.19 -40.16 26.28
CA SER A 130 -8.96 -38.92 26.16
C SER A 130 -9.63 -38.78 24.79
N SER A 131 -10.86 -38.27 24.76
CA SER A 131 -11.61 -38.04 23.51
C SER A 131 -11.00 -36.94 22.62
N HIS A 132 -9.93 -36.27 23.04
CA HIS A 132 -9.29 -35.18 22.31
C HIS A 132 -8.28 -35.72 21.29
N VAL A 133 -8.50 -35.43 20.00
CA VAL A 133 -7.62 -35.82 18.88
C VAL A 133 -6.21 -35.22 18.98
N LEU A 134 -6.02 -34.16 19.77
CA LEU A 134 -4.71 -33.55 20.02
C LEU A 134 -4.02 -34.05 21.30
N GLY A 135 -4.65 -34.91 22.10
CA GLY A 135 -4.05 -35.43 23.35
C GLY A 135 -2.94 -36.47 23.14
N GLY A 136 -3.11 -37.34 22.13
CA GLY A 136 -2.32 -38.56 21.98
C GLY A 136 -0.87 -38.38 21.53
N TRP A 137 -0.64 -37.92 20.29
CA TRP A 137 0.68 -38.05 19.63
C TRP A 137 1.54 -36.77 19.57
N LEU A 138 1.27 -35.73 20.36
CA LEU A 138 2.14 -34.53 20.36
C LEU A 138 3.51 -34.83 20.99
N ALA A 139 4.58 -34.14 20.55
CA ALA A 139 5.95 -34.43 21.00
C ALA A 139 6.19 -34.21 22.51
N ASP A 140 5.32 -33.43 23.16
CA ASP A 140 5.30 -33.14 24.60
C ASP A 140 4.28 -33.98 25.39
N SER A 141 3.51 -34.85 24.73
CA SER A 141 2.68 -35.88 25.38
C SER A 141 3.53 -37.06 25.89
N PRO A 142 3.00 -37.89 26.82
CA PRO A 142 3.65 -39.15 27.22
C PRO A 142 3.84 -40.11 26.04
N ASP A 143 2.80 -40.36 25.25
CA ASP A 143 2.86 -41.33 24.15
C ASP A 143 3.74 -40.85 22.98
N GLY A 144 3.77 -39.56 22.69
CA GLY A 144 4.69 -38.98 21.70
C GLY A 144 6.17 -39.12 22.07
N ARG A 145 6.52 -38.98 23.36
CA ARG A 145 7.87 -39.32 23.86
C ARG A 145 8.15 -40.81 23.76
N ARG A 146 7.23 -41.64 24.30
CA ARG A 146 7.32 -43.10 24.30
C ARG A 146 7.48 -43.69 22.89
N ALA A 147 6.81 -43.13 21.88
CA ALA A 147 6.97 -43.54 20.48
C ALA A 147 8.41 -43.34 19.96
N LEU A 148 9.10 -42.27 20.38
CA LEU A 148 10.51 -42.02 20.03
C LEU A 148 11.44 -42.96 20.81
N GLU A 149 11.18 -43.19 22.09
CA GLU A 149 11.99 -44.10 22.92
C GLU A 149 11.87 -45.57 22.46
N ILE A 150 10.67 -45.98 22.02
CA ILE A 150 10.43 -47.28 21.36
C ILE A 150 11.20 -47.37 20.04
N LEU A 151 11.20 -46.31 19.21
CA LEU A 151 12.01 -46.26 17.98
C LEU A 151 13.51 -46.35 18.30
N ASP A 152 13.98 -45.69 19.35
CA ASP A 152 15.37 -45.75 19.81
C ASP A 152 15.74 -47.11 20.41
N ALA A 153 14.80 -47.85 21.00
CA ALA A 153 15.01 -49.23 21.41
C ALA A 153 15.10 -50.17 20.19
N VAL A 154 14.18 -50.07 19.23
CA VAL A 154 14.23 -50.87 17.99
C VAL A 154 15.50 -50.59 17.17
N THR A 155 15.96 -49.35 17.14
CA THR A 155 17.20 -48.95 16.44
C THR A 155 18.47 -49.49 17.10
N LYS A 156 18.41 -49.90 18.39
CA LYS A 156 19.51 -50.60 19.08
C LYS A 156 19.42 -52.12 18.90
N ASP A 157 18.20 -52.68 18.93
CA ASP A 157 17.94 -54.12 18.83
C ASP A 157 18.20 -54.71 17.42
N PHE A 158 18.00 -53.91 16.37
CA PHE A 158 18.02 -54.37 14.98
C PHE A 158 19.05 -53.62 14.12
N ARG A 159 19.41 -54.19 12.95
CA ARG A 159 20.34 -53.59 11.98
C ARG A 159 19.71 -52.42 11.19
N ILE A 160 19.31 -51.36 11.90
CA ILE A 160 18.70 -50.15 11.32
C ILE A 160 19.76 -49.16 10.83
N ASP A 161 19.49 -48.45 9.73
CA ASP A 161 20.27 -47.27 9.33
C ASP A 161 19.76 -46.03 10.09
N PRO A 162 20.58 -45.40 10.97
CA PRO A 162 20.18 -44.23 11.73
C PRO A 162 19.89 -43.00 10.84
N HIS A 163 20.37 -42.97 9.59
CA HIS A 163 20.12 -41.90 8.62
C HIS A 163 18.89 -42.13 7.74
N GLN A 164 18.22 -43.29 7.85
CA GLN A 164 16.98 -43.62 7.13
C GLN A 164 15.79 -43.86 8.08
N GLN A 165 15.66 -42.99 9.09
CA GLN A 165 14.49 -42.92 9.97
C GLN A 165 13.38 -42.09 9.32
N ILE A 166 12.23 -42.70 9.08
CA ILE A 166 11.06 -42.11 8.41
C ILE A 166 9.94 -41.93 9.45
N LEU A 167 9.23 -40.81 9.39
CA LEU A 167 8.05 -40.56 10.23
C LEU A 167 6.79 -40.47 9.37
N THR A 168 5.74 -41.20 9.73
CA THR A 168 4.43 -41.07 9.09
C THR A 168 3.30 -41.40 10.05
N GLY A 169 2.10 -40.92 9.76
CA GLY A 169 0.92 -41.21 10.53
C GLY A 169 -0.30 -40.54 9.94
N TRP A 170 -1.47 -41.05 10.34
CA TRP A 170 -2.76 -40.64 9.78
C TRP A 170 -3.70 -40.09 10.85
N SER A 171 -4.54 -39.10 10.50
CA SER A 171 -5.52 -38.50 11.43
C SER A 171 -4.83 -37.91 12.68
N MET A 172 -5.13 -38.43 13.88
CA MET A 172 -4.38 -38.17 15.12
C MET A 172 -2.86 -38.35 14.96
N GLY A 173 -2.44 -39.41 14.26
CA GLY A 173 -1.04 -39.65 13.91
C GLY A 173 -0.49 -38.71 12.85
N GLY A 174 -1.35 -38.07 12.05
CA GLY A 174 -0.99 -36.98 11.15
C GLY A 174 -0.63 -35.71 11.91
N TYR A 175 -1.42 -35.35 12.93
CA TYR A 175 -1.07 -34.29 13.89
C TYR A 175 0.22 -34.60 14.66
N GLY A 176 0.37 -35.83 15.14
CA GLY A 176 1.61 -36.29 15.78
C GLY A 176 2.82 -36.22 14.86
N THR A 177 2.66 -36.61 13.59
CA THR A 177 3.72 -36.53 12.58
C THR A 177 4.22 -35.10 12.39
N TRP A 178 3.33 -34.11 12.29
CA TRP A 178 3.72 -32.70 12.25
C TRP A 178 4.43 -32.25 13.53
N SER A 179 3.98 -32.69 14.71
CA SER A 179 4.56 -32.33 16.00
C SER A 179 5.95 -32.92 16.24
N LEU A 180 6.14 -34.23 16.05
CA LEU A 180 7.43 -34.93 16.21
C LEU A 180 8.44 -34.49 15.14
N ALA A 181 7.99 -34.14 13.92
CA ALA A 181 8.85 -33.50 12.93
C ALA A 181 9.29 -32.10 13.34
N ALA A 182 8.40 -31.30 13.94
CA ALA A 182 8.71 -29.95 14.41
C ALA A 182 9.60 -29.93 15.66
N ALA A 183 9.50 -30.95 16.53
CA ALA A 183 10.35 -31.10 17.70
C ALA A 183 11.75 -31.63 17.34
N HIS A 184 11.86 -32.58 16.41
CA HIS A 184 13.11 -33.25 16.05
C HIS A 184 13.45 -33.13 14.55
N PRO A 185 13.51 -31.92 13.95
CA PRO A 185 13.61 -31.76 12.49
C PRO A 185 14.90 -32.34 11.87
N LYS A 186 15.96 -32.53 12.67
CA LYS A 186 17.21 -33.16 12.23
C LYS A 186 17.21 -34.70 12.30
N ARG A 187 16.15 -35.34 12.83
CA ARG A 187 16.07 -36.80 13.01
C ARG A 187 15.59 -37.53 11.75
N TRP A 188 14.84 -36.86 10.89
CA TRP A 188 14.00 -37.53 9.89
C TRP A 188 14.60 -37.48 8.48
N HIS A 189 14.72 -38.66 7.87
CA HIS A 189 15.05 -38.83 6.45
C HIS A 189 13.90 -38.32 5.56
N ALA A 190 12.67 -38.67 5.93
CA ALA A 190 11.46 -38.23 5.26
C ALA A 190 10.28 -38.19 6.25
N VAL A 191 9.34 -37.28 6.02
CA VAL A 191 8.15 -37.07 6.86
C VAL A 191 6.89 -37.05 6.00
N VAL A 192 5.93 -37.92 6.33
CA VAL A 192 4.69 -38.13 5.56
C VAL A 192 3.46 -38.00 6.47
N PRO A 193 2.97 -36.77 6.74
CA PRO A 193 1.74 -36.56 7.50
C PRO A 193 0.51 -36.75 6.60
N VAL A 194 -0.45 -37.55 7.05
CA VAL A 194 -1.67 -37.88 6.30
C VAL A 194 -2.90 -37.42 7.07
N ALA A 195 -3.83 -36.72 6.43
CA ALA A 195 -5.10 -36.26 7.01
C ALA A 195 -4.94 -35.58 8.40
N GLY A 196 -3.95 -34.69 8.53
CA GLY A 196 -3.59 -34.04 9.80
C GLY A 196 -3.22 -32.56 9.66
N GLY A 197 -3.05 -31.87 10.77
CA GLY A 197 -2.60 -30.47 10.83
C GLY A 197 -1.46 -30.25 11.81
N GLY A 198 -1.04 -29.01 11.97
CA GLY A 198 -0.04 -28.60 12.97
C GLY A 198 -0.15 -27.10 13.24
N ASP A 199 0.76 -26.57 14.06
CA ASP A 199 0.89 -25.12 14.25
C ASP A 199 1.78 -24.53 13.12
N PRO A 200 1.26 -23.59 12.30
CA PRO A 200 2.04 -22.86 11.29
C PRO A 200 3.35 -22.23 11.80
N GLN A 201 3.46 -21.90 13.10
CA GLN A 201 4.70 -21.39 13.68
C GLN A 201 5.87 -22.38 13.60
N TRP A 202 5.58 -23.69 13.51
CA TRP A 202 6.59 -24.74 13.35
C TRP A 202 7.28 -24.71 11.97
N ALA A 203 6.72 -23.99 10.98
CA ALA A 203 7.24 -23.94 9.62
C ALA A 203 8.74 -23.61 9.51
N ARG A 204 9.24 -22.69 10.34
CA ARG A 204 10.68 -22.33 10.37
C ARG A 204 11.59 -23.48 10.83
N LYS A 205 11.07 -24.46 11.57
CA LYS A 205 11.79 -25.68 11.97
C LYS A 205 11.71 -26.76 10.88
N LEU A 206 10.62 -26.76 10.11
CA LEU A 206 10.28 -27.80 9.12
C LEU A 206 10.78 -27.49 7.70
N LYS A 207 11.20 -26.26 7.39
CA LYS A 207 11.56 -25.83 6.02
C LYS A 207 12.61 -26.70 5.30
N ASP A 208 13.57 -27.25 6.05
CA ASP A 208 14.69 -28.04 5.52
C ASP A 208 14.43 -29.55 5.59
N VAL A 209 13.25 -29.97 6.08
CA VAL A 209 12.86 -31.38 6.26
C VAL A 209 12.19 -31.91 4.99
N PRO A 210 12.59 -33.08 4.45
CA PRO A 210 11.90 -33.68 3.30
C PRO A 210 10.48 -34.14 3.66
N ILE A 211 9.48 -33.40 3.21
CA ILE A 211 8.07 -33.58 3.57
C ILE A 211 7.24 -33.90 2.32
N TRP A 212 6.40 -34.93 2.42
CA TRP A 212 5.28 -35.16 1.50
C TRP A 212 3.99 -35.35 2.29
N ALA A 213 3.20 -34.29 2.40
CA ALA A 213 1.91 -34.31 3.08
C ALA A 213 0.78 -34.76 2.15
N PHE A 214 -0.22 -35.44 2.70
CA PHE A 214 -1.39 -35.90 1.97
C PHE A 214 -2.69 -35.58 2.71
N HIS A 215 -3.75 -35.27 1.97
CA HIS A 215 -5.10 -35.05 2.51
C HIS A 215 -6.16 -35.51 1.50
N GLY A 216 -7.31 -35.95 1.97
CA GLY A 216 -8.47 -36.15 1.10
C GLY A 216 -9.14 -34.80 0.85
N ALA A 217 -9.43 -34.42 -0.39
CA ALA A 217 -10.02 -33.12 -0.72
C ALA A 217 -11.42 -32.90 -0.07
N GLU A 218 -12.09 -33.99 0.29
CA GLU A 218 -13.43 -34.03 0.88
C GLU A 218 -13.39 -34.50 2.34
N ASP A 219 -12.24 -34.34 3.03
CA ASP A 219 -12.11 -34.70 4.44
C ASP A 219 -12.92 -33.75 5.33
N ALA A 220 -14.01 -34.29 5.87
CA ALA A 220 -14.91 -33.61 6.78
C ALA A 220 -14.48 -33.69 8.25
N ALA A 221 -13.67 -34.70 8.62
CA ALA A 221 -13.32 -34.96 10.02
C ALA A 221 -12.06 -34.19 10.46
N ILE A 222 -11.07 -34.09 9.56
CA ILE A 222 -9.97 -33.14 9.65
C ILE A 222 -9.96 -32.40 8.33
N ARG A 223 -10.27 -31.10 8.34
CA ARG A 223 -10.43 -30.37 7.08
C ARG A 223 -9.09 -30.16 6.34
N PRO A 224 -9.04 -30.22 5.00
CA PRO A 224 -7.79 -30.04 4.23
C PRO A 224 -7.06 -28.74 4.51
N GLU A 225 -7.79 -27.69 4.87
CA GLU A 225 -7.23 -26.42 5.35
C GLU A 225 -6.19 -26.58 6.48
N ALA A 226 -6.26 -27.66 7.27
CA ALA A 226 -5.28 -27.97 8.31
C ALA A 226 -3.90 -28.37 7.75
N SER A 227 -3.86 -29.14 6.65
CA SER A 227 -2.61 -29.43 5.92
C SER A 227 -2.21 -28.29 4.99
N ARG A 228 -3.16 -27.65 4.28
CA ARG A 228 -2.86 -26.49 3.41
C ARG A 228 -2.13 -25.39 4.19
N LYS A 229 -2.64 -25.00 5.38
CA LYS A 229 -1.98 -24.01 6.26
C LYS A 229 -0.55 -24.38 6.64
N MET A 230 -0.28 -25.65 6.96
CA MET A 230 1.09 -26.11 7.25
C MET A 230 1.98 -26.00 6.01
N ILE A 231 1.49 -26.44 4.86
CA ILE A 231 2.23 -26.44 3.60
C ILE A 231 2.50 -25.01 3.10
N GLU A 232 1.53 -24.11 3.21
CA GLU A 232 1.65 -22.67 2.94
C GLU A 232 2.67 -22.02 3.87
N ALA A 233 2.59 -22.27 5.18
CA ALA A 233 3.52 -21.72 6.15
C ALA A 233 4.96 -22.21 5.93
N ILE A 234 5.15 -23.50 5.63
CA ILE A 234 6.47 -24.08 5.33
C ILE A 234 7.04 -23.49 4.04
N ARG A 235 6.22 -23.28 3.00
CA ARG A 235 6.62 -22.58 1.76
C ARG A 235 7.00 -21.12 2.03
N ALA A 236 6.22 -20.40 2.84
CA ALA A 236 6.52 -19.04 3.28
C ALA A 236 7.79 -18.95 4.16
N ALA A 237 8.15 -20.03 4.86
CA ALA A 237 9.42 -20.17 5.57
C ALA A 237 10.60 -20.61 4.65
N GLY A 238 10.39 -20.71 3.34
CA GLY A 238 11.40 -21.06 2.34
C GLY A 238 11.55 -22.55 2.04
N GLY A 239 10.74 -23.42 2.64
CA GLY A 239 10.78 -24.87 2.45
C GLY A 239 10.09 -25.34 1.17
N ARG A 240 10.38 -26.59 0.75
CA ARG A 240 9.88 -27.18 -0.51
C ARG A 240 9.04 -28.46 -0.33
N PRO A 241 8.00 -28.46 0.53
CA PRO A 241 7.22 -29.67 0.81
C PRO A 241 6.35 -30.06 -0.39
N ARG A 242 6.32 -31.37 -0.68
CA ARG A 242 5.32 -31.99 -1.54
C ARG A 242 3.97 -31.98 -0.80
N TYR A 243 2.89 -31.72 -1.54
CA TYR A 243 1.53 -31.82 -1.03
C TYR A 243 0.64 -32.41 -2.11
N THR A 244 -0.02 -33.52 -1.78
CA THR A 244 -1.01 -34.16 -2.65
C THR A 244 -2.35 -34.16 -1.94
N GLU A 245 -3.23 -33.26 -2.36
CA GLU A 245 -4.63 -33.30 -2.00
C GLU A 245 -5.35 -34.21 -2.99
N VAL A 246 -5.99 -35.27 -2.50
CA VAL A 246 -6.56 -36.36 -3.32
C VAL A 246 -8.04 -36.06 -3.61
N PRO A 247 -8.44 -35.76 -4.87
CA PRO A 247 -9.82 -35.43 -5.22
C PRO A 247 -10.77 -36.62 -5.02
N GLY A 248 -12.04 -36.38 -4.66
CA GLY A 248 -13.04 -37.45 -4.52
C GLY A 248 -12.86 -38.36 -3.31
N ILE A 249 -11.99 -37.99 -2.35
CA ILE A 249 -11.62 -38.81 -1.20
C ILE A 249 -11.75 -37.99 0.08
N GLY A 250 -12.41 -38.57 1.09
CA GLY A 250 -12.53 -38.01 2.44
C GLY A 250 -11.46 -38.50 3.42
N HIS A 251 -11.84 -38.64 4.70
CA HIS A 251 -10.91 -38.96 5.80
C HIS A 251 -10.10 -40.26 5.63
N ASP A 252 -10.65 -41.22 4.87
CA ASP A 252 -10.03 -42.52 4.57
C ASP A 252 -8.85 -42.45 3.57
N VAL A 253 -8.32 -41.25 3.27
CA VAL A 253 -7.25 -41.02 2.28
C VAL A 253 -5.99 -41.86 2.50
N TRP A 254 -5.72 -42.30 3.73
CA TRP A 254 -4.65 -43.24 4.07
C TRP A 254 -4.66 -44.51 3.20
N LYS A 255 -5.85 -44.96 2.76
CA LYS A 255 -6.04 -46.12 1.88
C LYS A 255 -5.39 -45.91 0.51
N VAL A 256 -5.47 -44.69 -0.03
CA VAL A 256 -4.84 -44.32 -1.31
C VAL A 256 -3.34 -44.10 -1.10
N VAL A 257 -2.98 -43.31 -0.10
CA VAL A 257 -1.60 -42.87 0.18
C VAL A 257 -0.68 -44.06 0.41
N TYR A 258 -0.99 -44.92 1.38
CA TYR A 258 -0.12 -46.04 1.71
C TYR A 258 -0.18 -47.17 0.67
N SER A 259 -1.23 -47.25 -0.17
CA SER A 259 -1.28 -48.24 -1.27
C SER A 259 -0.44 -47.84 -2.48
N THR A 260 0.12 -46.63 -2.54
CA THR A 260 0.81 -46.09 -3.72
C THR A 260 2.31 -46.40 -3.71
N ASP A 261 2.83 -47.02 -4.76
CA ASP A 261 4.25 -47.42 -4.87
C ASP A 261 5.22 -46.22 -4.95
N GLU A 262 4.79 -45.12 -5.57
CA GLU A 262 5.56 -43.88 -5.69
C GLU A 262 5.96 -43.33 -4.31
N LEU A 263 5.12 -43.50 -3.29
CA LEU A 263 5.43 -43.11 -1.91
C LEU A 263 6.65 -43.86 -1.39
N TYR A 264 6.70 -45.18 -1.57
CA TYR A 264 7.81 -46.01 -1.07
C TYR A 264 9.10 -45.80 -1.87
N GLN A 265 8.99 -45.49 -3.17
CA GLN A 265 10.14 -45.08 -3.98
C GLN A 265 10.71 -43.74 -3.51
N TRP A 266 9.85 -42.75 -3.22
CA TRP A 266 10.27 -41.47 -2.66
C TRP A 266 10.83 -41.59 -1.25
N LEU A 267 10.29 -42.48 -0.41
CA LEU A 267 10.81 -42.73 0.94
C LEU A 267 12.24 -43.31 0.98
N LEU A 268 12.72 -43.91 -0.13
CA LEU A 268 14.10 -44.37 -0.27
C LEU A 268 15.05 -43.29 -0.84
N ASN A 269 14.51 -42.23 -1.44
CA ASN A 269 15.26 -41.12 -2.04
C ASN A 269 14.40 -39.83 -2.05
N PRO A 270 14.24 -39.15 -0.90
CA PRO A 270 13.22 -38.12 -0.73
C PRO A 270 13.63 -36.78 -1.36
N GLN A 271 13.32 -36.64 -2.65
CA GLN A 271 13.59 -35.43 -3.42
C GLN A 271 12.54 -34.31 -3.16
N PRO A 272 12.91 -33.02 -3.25
CA PRO A 272 11.97 -31.89 -3.15
C PRO A 272 10.79 -31.97 -4.14
N ALA A 273 9.80 -31.07 -3.95
CA ALA A 273 8.68 -30.94 -4.88
C ALA A 273 9.09 -30.26 -6.20
N GLU A 274 9.00 -31.00 -7.31
CA GLU A 274 8.79 -30.41 -8.63
C GLU A 274 7.29 -30.42 -8.96
N GLN A 275 6.78 -29.36 -9.59
CA GLN A 275 5.33 -29.15 -9.80
C GLN A 275 4.88 -29.80 -11.11
N THR A 276 4.58 -31.09 -11.07
CA THR A 276 4.23 -31.89 -12.28
C THR A 276 2.73 -31.93 -12.60
N ASN A 277 1.85 -32.07 -11.60
CA ASN A 277 0.42 -32.36 -11.82
C ASN A 277 -0.55 -31.16 -11.74
N VAL A 278 -0.04 -29.91 -11.69
CA VAL A 278 -0.90 -28.72 -11.80
C VAL A 278 -1.30 -28.51 -13.28
N PRO A 279 -2.61 -28.39 -13.61
CA PRO A 279 -3.06 -28.03 -14.96
C PRO A 279 -2.41 -26.72 -15.45
N LEU A 280 -2.13 -26.60 -16.75
CA LEU A 280 -1.47 -25.41 -17.27
C LEU A 280 -2.36 -24.17 -17.12
N ALA A 281 -1.77 -23.02 -16.83
CA ALA A 281 -2.52 -21.80 -16.51
C ALA A 281 -3.21 -21.12 -17.72
N VAL A 282 -2.95 -21.58 -18.95
CA VAL A 282 -3.40 -20.98 -20.23
C VAL A 282 -4.92 -21.10 -20.47
N ARG A 283 -5.59 -20.05 -20.95
CA ARG A 283 -7.04 -20.04 -21.25
C ARG A 283 -7.39 -19.38 -22.59
N PRO A 284 -7.08 -20.04 -23.72
CA PRO A 284 -7.17 -19.42 -25.04
C PRO A 284 -8.58 -18.93 -25.40
N GLY A 285 -8.66 -17.66 -25.80
CA GLY A 285 -9.91 -17.02 -26.21
C GLY A 285 -10.90 -16.69 -25.08
N GLN A 286 -10.59 -16.99 -23.82
CA GLN A 286 -11.41 -16.52 -22.70
C GLN A 286 -11.12 -15.04 -22.43
N LYS A 287 -12.13 -14.18 -22.59
CA LYS A 287 -12.02 -12.78 -22.14
C LYS A 287 -11.86 -12.75 -20.62
N VAL A 288 -10.92 -11.93 -20.15
CA VAL A 288 -10.80 -11.59 -18.73
C VAL A 288 -11.93 -10.63 -18.39
N GLU A 289 -12.79 -11.02 -17.45
CA GLU A 289 -13.81 -10.14 -16.89
C GLU A 289 -13.14 -9.16 -15.93
N LEU A 290 -13.04 -7.90 -16.35
CA LEU A 290 -12.53 -6.78 -15.56
C LEU A 290 -13.70 -5.92 -15.10
N PRO A 291 -13.66 -5.37 -13.88
CA PRO A 291 -14.77 -4.59 -13.36
C PRO A 291 -14.86 -3.23 -14.05
N GLU A 292 -16.09 -2.77 -14.32
CA GLU A 292 -16.32 -1.44 -14.87
C GLU A 292 -16.00 -0.33 -13.84
N GLU A 293 -15.69 0.89 -14.30
CA GLU A 293 -15.52 2.06 -13.42
C GLU A 293 -16.81 2.38 -12.64
N THR A 294 -17.96 2.05 -13.23
CA THR A 294 -19.31 2.15 -12.66
C THR A 294 -19.56 1.21 -11.48
N GLU A 295 -18.75 0.16 -11.30
CA GLU A 295 -18.96 -0.81 -10.23
C GLU A 295 -18.65 -0.23 -8.84
N PRO A 296 -19.39 -0.65 -7.80
CA PRO A 296 -19.18 -0.14 -6.45
C PRO A 296 -17.79 -0.50 -5.92
N PHE A 297 -17.09 0.49 -5.36
CA PHE A 297 -15.84 0.27 -4.65
C PHE A 297 -16.11 -0.54 -3.36
N VAL A 298 -15.97 -1.87 -3.44
CA VAL A 298 -16.06 -2.78 -2.29
C VAL A 298 -14.64 -3.10 -1.80
N PRO A 299 -14.21 -2.61 -0.61
CA PRO A 299 -12.86 -2.84 -0.11
C PRO A 299 -12.50 -4.33 0.06
N ALA A 300 -11.29 -4.73 -0.35
CA ALA A 300 -10.81 -6.11 -0.29
C ALA A 300 -9.42 -6.28 0.36
N VAL A 301 -8.52 -5.31 0.18
CA VAL A 301 -7.17 -5.34 0.76
C VAL A 301 -6.83 -3.97 1.34
N GLU A 302 -6.13 -3.95 2.47
CA GLU A 302 -5.73 -2.74 3.18
C GLU A 302 -4.27 -2.76 3.57
N ILE A 303 -3.61 -1.61 3.47
CA ILE A 303 -2.15 -1.50 3.60
C ILE A 303 -1.84 -0.23 4.40
N PRO A 304 -1.96 -0.23 5.76
CA PRO A 304 -1.61 0.92 6.58
C PRO A 304 -0.21 1.46 6.31
N ASN A 305 -0.05 2.79 6.39
CA ASN A 305 1.22 3.51 6.21
C ASN A 305 1.93 3.27 4.87
N ALA A 306 1.25 2.80 3.82
CA ALA A 306 1.81 2.56 2.49
C ALA A 306 2.34 3.83 1.77
N VAL A 307 1.90 5.02 2.18
CA VAL A 307 2.34 6.32 1.66
C VAL A 307 2.65 7.26 2.83
N PHE A 308 3.52 8.24 2.62
CA PHE A 308 3.72 9.36 3.52
C PHE A 308 3.77 10.70 2.78
N VAL A 309 3.42 11.77 3.50
CA VAL A 309 3.56 13.16 3.05
C VAL A 309 4.18 13.97 4.18
N ARG A 310 5.27 14.68 3.90
CA ARG A 310 5.86 15.70 4.77
C ARG A 310 5.66 17.06 4.11
N LEU A 311 4.82 17.89 4.73
CA LEU A 311 4.66 19.30 4.43
C LEU A 311 5.57 20.10 5.36
N GLY A 312 6.79 20.37 4.92
CA GLY A 312 7.68 21.28 5.64
C GLY A 312 7.19 22.73 5.60
N ASN A 313 7.71 23.58 6.50
CA ASN A 313 7.22 24.96 6.63
C ASN A 313 7.37 25.81 5.35
N ASP A 314 8.39 25.61 4.50
CA ASP A 314 8.51 26.35 3.23
C ASP A 314 7.38 25.97 2.25
N ALA A 315 6.97 24.69 2.26
CA ALA A 315 5.84 24.20 1.48
C ALA A 315 4.48 24.66 2.06
N LEU A 316 4.36 24.75 3.39
CA LEU A 316 3.16 25.30 4.05
C LEU A 316 3.00 26.80 3.78
N ASP A 317 4.08 27.59 3.84
CA ASP A 317 4.04 29.01 3.46
C ASP A 317 3.77 29.19 1.95
N ALA A 318 4.31 28.33 1.08
CA ALA A 318 4.01 28.36 -0.36
C ALA A 318 2.54 28.04 -0.68
N LEU A 319 1.93 27.08 0.03
CA LEU A 319 0.50 26.78 -0.06
C LEU A 319 -0.33 27.96 0.47
N ALA A 320 0.01 28.47 1.65
CA ALA A 320 -0.70 29.56 2.31
C ALA A 320 -0.68 30.86 1.49
N TYR A 321 0.43 31.18 0.83
CA TYR A 321 0.57 32.39 0.01
C TYR A 321 -0.47 32.50 -1.12
N SER A 322 -0.99 31.36 -1.61
CA SER A 322 -1.98 31.33 -2.69
C SER A 322 -3.43 31.11 -2.23
N VAL A 323 -3.69 30.95 -0.92
CA VAL A 323 -5.06 30.93 -0.37
C VAL A 323 -5.86 32.20 -0.73
N PRO A 324 -5.30 33.43 -0.65
CA PRO A 324 -5.95 34.65 -1.13
C PRO A 324 -6.51 34.58 -2.57
N LEU A 325 -5.88 33.82 -3.48
CA LEU A 325 -6.35 33.67 -4.87
C LEU A 325 -7.49 32.66 -5.04
N GLN A 326 -7.72 31.81 -4.03
CA GLN A 326 -8.71 30.73 -4.08
C GLN A 326 -9.96 31.03 -3.23
N VAL A 327 -9.93 32.10 -2.42
CA VAL A 327 -11.09 32.58 -1.67
C VAL A 327 -11.86 33.60 -2.53
N PRO A 328 -13.13 33.34 -2.88
CA PRO A 328 -13.98 34.30 -3.58
C PRO A 328 -14.17 35.59 -2.76
N GLU A 329 -14.18 36.76 -3.41
CA GLU A 329 -14.34 38.05 -2.73
C GLU A 329 -15.67 38.15 -1.96
N ASP A 330 -16.74 37.53 -2.47
CA ASP A 330 -18.06 37.51 -1.84
C ASP A 330 -18.11 36.65 -0.56
N LEU A 331 -17.16 35.72 -0.36
CA LEU A 331 -17.06 34.88 0.84
C LEU A 331 -16.71 35.70 2.10
N LEU A 332 -16.16 36.91 1.93
CA LEU A 332 -15.94 37.90 2.99
C LEU A 332 -16.96 39.07 2.94
N THR A 333 -18.10 38.86 2.29
CA THR A 333 -19.24 39.78 2.34
C THR A 333 -20.44 39.13 3.05
N GLY A 334 -21.30 39.94 3.68
CA GLY A 334 -22.48 39.41 4.34
C GLY A 334 -23.23 40.42 5.19
N SER A 335 -24.17 39.91 5.99
CA SER A 335 -24.99 40.67 6.94
C SER A 335 -24.93 40.04 8.34
N VAL A 336 -24.89 40.89 9.37
CA VAL A 336 -25.00 40.49 10.78
C VAL A 336 -26.44 40.77 11.25
N GLU A 337 -26.93 40.01 12.24
CA GLU A 337 -28.23 40.27 12.84
C GLU A 337 -28.29 41.66 13.50
N ASP A 338 -29.48 42.28 13.49
CA ASP A 338 -29.73 43.58 14.11
C ASP A 338 -29.40 43.54 15.61
N PHE A 339 -28.60 44.50 16.07
CA PHE A 339 -28.06 44.52 17.42
C PHE A 339 -28.75 45.56 18.32
N TYR A 340 -29.11 45.16 19.54
CA TYR A 340 -29.87 45.97 20.50
C TYR A 340 -29.10 46.12 21.82
N ASP A 341 -28.92 47.36 22.28
CA ASP A 341 -28.21 47.71 23.52
C ASP A 341 -28.92 48.84 24.30
N TYR A 342 -28.38 49.20 25.47
CA TYR A 342 -28.85 50.32 26.28
C TYR A 342 -27.68 51.18 26.76
N THR A 343 -27.77 52.49 26.58
CA THR A 343 -26.80 53.47 27.10
C THR A 343 -27.45 54.43 28.07
N THR A 344 -26.68 55.00 29.00
CA THR A 344 -27.18 55.97 29.98
C THR A 344 -26.39 57.27 29.90
N ALA A 345 -27.08 58.37 29.57
CA ALA A 345 -26.50 59.71 29.46
C ALA A 345 -27.31 60.70 30.31
N GLN A 346 -26.62 61.52 31.11
CA GLN A 346 -27.23 62.51 32.02
C GLN A 346 -28.34 61.93 32.92
N GLY A 347 -28.13 60.70 33.43
CA GLY A 347 -29.10 60.00 34.29
C GLY A 347 -30.34 59.46 33.57
N ARG A 348 -30.38 59.46 32.23
CA ARG A 348 -31.46 58.90 31.42
C ARG A 348 -30.94 57.71 30.62
N THR A 349 -31.67 56.60 30.67
CA THR A 349 -31.40 55.42 29.83
C THR A 349 -32.06 55.57 28.47
N PHE A 350 -31.35 55.13 27.44
CA PHE A 350 -31.80 55.08 26.05
C PHE A 350 -31.56 53.66 25.52
N SER A 351 -32.54 53.08 24.84
CA SER A 351 -32.31 51.89 24.00
C SER A 351 -31.65 52.34 22.69
N VAL A 352 -30.71 51.55 22.19
CA VAL A 352 -30.00 51.76 20.93
C VAL A 352 -30.16 50.50 20.08
N ALA A 353 -30.76 50.63 18.90
CA ALA A 353 -30.88 49.54 17.93
C ALA A 353 -30.04 49.87 16.69
N PHE A 354 -29.05 49.03 16.39
CA PHE A 354 -28.21 49.07 15.20
C PHE A 354 -28.77 48.06 14.20
N THR A 355 -29.18 48.53 13.02
CA THR A 355 -30.01 47.75 12.08
C THR A 355 -29.45 47.75 10.67
N ASN A 356 -29.74 46.68 9.92
CA ASN A 356 -29.21 46.42 8.58
C ASN A 356 -27.67 46.52 8.56
N ILE A 357 -27.04 45.68 9.38
CA ILE A 357 -25.58 45.64 9.54
C ILE A 357 -25.00 44.73 8.45
N THR A 358 -24.14 45.27 7.58
CA THR A 358 -23.47 44.53 6.50
C THR A 358 -21.97 44.66 6.59
N TYR A 359 -21.22 43.65 6.17
CA TYR A 359 -19.76 43.70 6.07
C TYR A 359 -19.26 43.29 4.68
N SER A 360 -18.08 43.78 4.32
CA SER A 360 -17.30 43.39 3.14
C SER A 360 -15.82 43.57 3.44
N GLY A 361 -14.94 42.66 3.01
CA GLY A 361 -13.49 42.79 3.20
C GLY A 361 -12.68 41.84 2.33
N GLN A 362 -11.35 41.90 2.43
CA GLN A 362 -10.44 41.13 1.57
C GLN A 362 -9.45 40.30 2.38
N LEU A 363 -9.27 39.02 2.01
CA LEU A 363 -8.16 38.20 2.48
C LEU A 363 -6.97 38.45 1.55
N THR A 364 -6.01 39.26 1.98
CA THR A 364 -4.84 39.60 1.14
C THR A 364 -3.67 38.67 1.37
N ARG A 365 -3.61 37.99 2.52
CA ARG A 365 -2.52 37.11 2.93
C ARG A 365 -3.04 35.94 3.76
N ALA A 366 -2.39 34.79 3.67
CA ALA A 366 -2.47 33.75 4.69
C ALA A 366 -1.07 33.21 5.01
N ARG A 367 -0.91 32.59 6.18
CA ARG A 367 0.29 31.87 6.62
C ARG A 367 -0.11 30.61 7.36
N VAL A 368 0.69 29.56 7.24
CA VAL A 368 0.50 28.29 7.96
C VAL A 368 1.86 27.80 8.40
N LYS A 369 2.07 27.64 9.71
CA LYS A 369 3.38 27.29 10.26
C LYS A 369 3.26 26.29 11.40
N ALA A 370 3.91 25.13 11.26
CA ALA A 370 4.15 24.25 12.39
C ALA A 370 5.36 24.75 13.17
N TYR A 371 5.22 24.91 14.49
CA TYR A 371 6.24 25.57 15.32
C TYR A 371 6.60 24.83 16.61
N ALA A 372 5.86 23.76 16.93
CA ALA A 372 6.16 22.85 18.04
C ALA A 372 5.45 21.51 17.80
N LYS A 373 5.64 20.56 18.72
CA LYS A 373 4.93 19.28 18.71
C LYS A 373 3.44 19.49 19.00
N ASP A 374 2.58 18.88 18.18
CA ASP A 374 1.12 18.97 18.25
C ASP A 374 0.60 20.43 18.20
N ARG A 375 1.25 21.28 17.40
CA ARG A 375 1.01 22.72 17.24
C ARG A 375 1.22 23.20 15.80
N LEU A 376 0.14 23.69 15.20
CA LEU A 376 0.10 24.35 13.90
C LEU A 376 -0.59 25.71 14.05
N ASN A 377 0.10 26.80 13.73
CA ASN A 377 -0.50 28.14 13.71
C ASN A 377 -1.00 28.46 12.29
N ILE A 378 -2.21 29.01 12.19
CA ILE A 378 -2.82 29.48 10.94
C ILE A 378 -3.14 30.97 11.12
N GLN A 379 -2.72 31.80 10.15
CA GLN A 379 -2.96 33.25 10.17
C GLN A 379 -3.65 33.70 8.89
N LEU A 380 -4.71 34.49 9.02
CA LEU A 380 -5.46 35.09 7.92
C LEU A 380 -5.34 36.62 8.02
N GLY A 381 -4.75 37.25 7.01
CA GLY A 381 -4.53 38.70 6.94
C GLY A 381 -5.68 39.39 6.22
N LEU A 382 -6.47 40.15 6.98
CA LEU A 382 -7.66 40.84 6.51
C LEU A 382 -7.36 42.33 6.27
N GLU A 383 -7.65 42.83 5.07
CA GLU A 383 -7.54 44.24 4.68
C GLU A 383 -8.88 44.79 4.19
N ASN A 384 -9.03 46.11 4.25
CA ASN A 384 -10.18 46.87 3.74
C ASN A 384 -11.54 46.33 4.23
N VAL A 385 -11.59 45.79 5.45
CA VAL A 385 -12.82 45.28 6.07
C VAL A 385 -13.70 46.47 6.46
N GLN A 386 -14.74 46.70 5.66
CA GLN A 386 -15.75 47.71 5.85
C GLN A 386 -16.99 47.08 6.52
N LEU A 387 -17.26 47.45 7.77
CA LEU A 387 -18.50 47.13 8.47
C LEU A 387 -19.43 48.35 8.42
N THR A 388 -20.58 48.21 7.77
CA THR A 388 -21.56 49.28 7.56
C THR A 388 -22.84 49.00 8.35
N ILE A 389 -23.21 49.92 9.23
CA ILE A 389 -24.49 49.90 9.95
C ILE A 389 -25.46 50.78 9.17
N GLY A 390 -26.49 50.19 8.57
CA GLY A 390 -27.44 50.89 7.71
C GLY A 390 -28.22 52.00 8.43
N ALA A 391 -28.78 51.70 9.60
CA ALA A 391 -29.46 52.69 10.45
C ALA A 391 -29.31 52.38 11.94
N THR A 392 -29.12 53.42 12.75
CA THR A 392 -29.08 53.35 14.22
C THR A 392 -30.22 54.17 14.80
N TYR A 393 -31.04 53.57 15.66
CA TYR A 393 -32.16 54.22 16.34
C TYR A 393 -31.86 54.33 17.84
N VAL A 394 -31.87 55.56 18.37
CA VAL A 394 -31.72 55.84 19.80
C VAL A 394 -33.07 56.30 20.34
N THR A 395 -33.61 55.64 21.36
CA THR A 395 -34.93 55.94 21.92
C THR A 395 -34.91 56.01 23.44
N GLY A 396 -35.55 57.02 24.02
CA GLY A 396 -35.65 57.23 25.47
C GLY A 396 -36.84 58.12 25.82
N GLN A 397 -37.07 58.35 27.12
CA GLN A 397 -38.24 59.10 27.58
C GLN A 397 -38.23 60.54 27.04
N ALA A 398 -39.19 60.88 26.19
CA ALA A 398 -39.32 62.15 25.45
C ALA A 398 -38.14 62.52 24.52
N HIS A 399 -37.26 61.58 24.19
CA HIS A 399 -36.07 61.79 23.35
C HIS A 399 -35.90 60.67 22.31
N SER A 400 -35.59 61.02 21.07
CA SER A 400 -35.33 60.03 20.01
C SER A 400 -34.40 60.57 18.94
N ALA A 401 -33.52 59.72 18.39
CA ALA A 401 -32.72 60.03 17.23
C ALA A 401 -32.66 58.84 16.26
N ALA A 402 -32.48 59.13 14.98
CA ALA A 402 -32.12 58.14 13.98
C ALA A 402 -30.90 58.65 13.19
N ALA A 403 -29.87 57.82 13.06
CA ALA A 403 -28.57 58.16 12.52
C ALA A 403 -28.02 57.05 11.63
N GLY A 404 -27.46 57.40 10.47
CA GLY A 404 -26.79 56.44 9.58
C GLY A 404 -26.75 56.85 8.11
N PRO A 405 -26.18 55.99 7.23
CA PRO A 405 -25.34 54.86 7.61
C PRO A 405 -24.08 55.29 8.38
N ILE A 406 -23.53 54.37 9.17
CA ILE A 406 -22.24 54.50 9.88
C ILE A 406 -21.30 53.44 9.31
N THR A 407 -20.03 53.81 9.06
CA THR A 407 -19.05 52.89 8.48
C THR A 407 -17.83 52.77 9.37
N VAL A 408 -17.48 51.54 9.75
CA VAL A 408 -16.25 51.18 10.45
C VAL A 408 -15.30 50.54 9.45
N TRP A 409 -14.05 50.99 9.44
CA TRP A 409 -12.96 50.52 8.59
C TRP A 409 -11.90 49.83 9.43
N ILE A 410 -11.58 48.59 9.08
CA ILE A 410 -10.61 47.71 9.74
C ILE A 410 -9.62 47.25 8.68
N GLY A 411 -8.32 47.35 8.94
CA GLY A 411 -7.30 46.90 7.98
C GLY A 411 -7.09 47.84 6.79
N HIS A 412 -7.25 49.14 7.00
CA HIS A 412 -7.12 50.18 5.97
C HIS A 412 -5.69 50.76 5.84
N GLN A 413 -4.80 50.49 6.80
CA GLN A 413 -3.36 50.79 6.74
C GLN A 413 -2.52 49.55 6.36
N GLY A 414 -3.14 48.37 6.29
CA GLY A 414 -2.48 47.07 6.11
C GLY A 414 -3.20 45.95 6.87
N PRO A 415 -2.74 44.69 6.75
CA PRO A 415 -3.51 43.52 7.18
C PRO A 415 -3.59 43.38 8.70
N VAL A 416 -4.80 43.18 9.20
CA VAL A 416 -5.08 42.71 10.57
C VAL A 416 -5.12 41.19 10.56
N TRP A 417 -4.42 40.55 11.50
CA TRP A 417 -4.26 39.11 11.50
C TRP A 417 -5.23 38.41 12.44
N LEU A 418 -6.08 37.54 11.87
CA LEU A 418 -6.79 36.49 12.62
C LEU A 418 -5.88 35.28 12.70
N SER A 419 -5.31 35.04 13.88
CA SER A 419 -4.36 33.97 14.20
C SER A 419 -5.06 32.91 15.07
N PHE A 420 -4.84 31.63 14.79
CA PHE A 420 -5.36 30.55 15.62
C PHE A 420 -4.42 29.33 15.61
N ASP A 421 -4.16 28.76 16.78
CA ASP A 421 -3.44 27.51 16.92
C ASP A 421 -4.40 26.33 16.88
N VAL A 422 -4.00 25.29 16.15
CA VAL A 422 -4.70 24.00 16.11
C VAL A 422 -3.76 22.84 16.41
N ARG A 423 -4.33 21.74 16.93
CA ARG A 423 -3.72 20.42 16.95
C ARG A 423 -4.33 19.57 15.83
N PRO A 424 -3.57 19.22 14.78
CA PRO A 424 -3.98 18.19 13.82
C PRO A 424 -4.03 16.81 14.49
N TYR A 425 -5.07 16.04 14.21
CA TYR A 425 -5.23 14.64 14.66
C TYR A 425 -6.03 13.81 13.66
N VAL A 426 -5.96 12.48 13.73
CA VAL A 426 -6.79 11.58 12.92
C VAL A 426 -7.93 11.03 13.76
N GLU A 427 -9.18 11.22 13.32
CA GLU A 427 -10.37 10.63 13.95
C GLU A 427 -11.22 9.92 12.90
N LYS A 428 -11.62 8.66 13.17
CA LYS A 428 -12.40 7.82 12.26
C LYS A 428 -11.87 7.81 10.80
N ARG A 429 -10.54 7.91 10.64
CA ARG A 429 -9.84 7.98 9.35
C ARG A 429 -10.21 9.22 8.50
N ARG A 430 -10.43 10.36 9.18
CA ARG A 430 -10.42 11.72 8.62
C ARG A 430 -9.37 12.56 9.36
N LEU A 431 -8.81 13.56 8.70
CA LEU A 431 -7.95 14.55 9.35
C LEU A 431 -8.84 15.60 10.04
N ARG A 432 -8.51 15.95 11.28
CA ARG A 432 -9.23 16.90 12.13
C ARG A 432 -8.29 17.93 12.74
N LEU A 433 -8.81 19.11 13.08
CA LEU A 433 -8.11 20.29 13.58
C LEU A 433 -8.77 20.76 14.88
N GLU A 434 -8.22 20.35 16.02
CA GLU A 434 -8.70 20.80 17.33
C GLU A 434 -8.21 22.22 17.62
N LEU A 435 -9.14 23.17 17.82
CA LEU A 435 -8.83 24.56 18.17
C LEU A 435 -8.22 24.66 19.56
N LEU A 436 -7.08 25.36 19.68
CA LEU A 436 -6.33 25.54 20.93
C LEU A 436 -6.35 26.99 21.43
N SER A 437 -6.30 27.95 20.51
CA SER A 437 -6.22 29.39 20.79
C SER A 437 -6.88 30.18 19.65
N THR A 438 -7.28 31.42 19.90
CA THR A 438 -7.61 32.38 18.83
C THR A 438 -7.24 33.80 19.25
N GLU A 439 -6.43 34.44 18.43
CA GLU A 439 -5.92 35.79 18.60
C GLU A 439 -6.38 36.65 17.42
N PHE A 440 -6.96 37.80 17.74
CA PHE A 440 -7.34 38.82 16.78
C PHE A 440 -7.39 40.13 17.55
N GLU A 441 -6.47 41.03 17.21
CA GLU A 441 -6.37 42.38 17.77
C GLU A 441 -6.21 43.34 16.59
N ILE A 442 -7.07 44.36 16.55
CA ILE A 442 -7.03 45.42 15.55
C ILE A 442 -6.13 46.53 16.10
N PRO A 443 -5.04 46.94 15.41
CA PRO A 443 -4.27 48.11 15.84
C PRO A 443 -5.14 49.38 15.79
N TRP A 444 -4.95 50.32 16.74
CA TRP A 444 -5.81 51.51 16.84
C TRP A 444 -5.68 52.44 15.63
N GLU A 445 -4.47 52.56 15.08
CA GLU A 445 -4.17 53.25 13.82
C GLU A 445 -4.86 52.61 12.59
N ASN A 446 -5.34 51.37 12.75
CA ASN A 446 -5.95 50.55 11.70
C ASN A 446 -7.46 50.34 11.89
N PHE A 447 -8.05 50.95 12.93
CA PHE A 447 -9.48 50.95 13.27
C PHE A 447 -10.05 52.38 13.17
N TYR A 448 -10.90 52.64 12.18
CA TYR A 448 -11.48 53.97 11.97
C TYR A 448 -13.02 53.93 11.88
N VAL A 449 -13.70 54.77 12.67
CA VAL A 449 -15.17 54.91 12.64
C VAL A 449 -15.53 56.24 11.98
N ALA A 450 -16.18 56.17 10.81
CA ALA A 450 -16.76 57.33 10.15
C ALA A 450 -18.03 57.81 10.87
N GLY A 451 -18.25 59.12 10.92
CA GLY A 451 -19.48 59.68 11.47
C GLY A 451 -20.73 59.30 10.64
N PRO A 452 -21.92 59.22 11.26
CA PRO A 452 -23.17 58.93 10.56
C PRO A 452 -23.46 59.94 9.44
N ALA A 453 -23.70 59.44 8.22
CA ALA A 453 -23.91 60.29 7.04
C ALA A 453 -25.14 61.21 7.16
N GLY A 454 -26.18 60.79 7.87
CA GLY A 454 -27.30 61.62 8.29
C GLY A 454 -27.64 61.42 9.77
N VAL A 455 -28.09 62.48 10.45
CA VAL A 455 -28.58 62.44 11.84
C VAL A 455 -29.85 63.27 12.00
N SER A 456 -30.90 62.65 12.52
CA SER A 456 -32.14 63.29 12.95
C SER A 456 -32.29 63.16 14.47
N VAL A 457 -32.86 64.18 15.13
CA VAL A 457 -33.00 64.25 16.59
C VAL A 457 -34.33 64.90 17.00
N ARG A 458 -34.87 64.48 18.15
CA ARG A 458 -36.07 65.03 18.80
C ARG A 458 -35.89 64.93 20.31
N GLY A 459 -36.25 65.98 21.04
CA GLY A 459 -36.07 66.09 22.49
C GLY A 459 -35.13 67.23 22.89
N PHE A 460 -35.36 67.85 24.06
CA PHE A 460 -34.69 69.08 24.45
C PHE A 460 -33.23 68.82 24.86
N GLY A 461 -32.28 69.53 24.24
CA GLY A 461 -30.83 69.39 24.49
C GLY A 461 -30.14 68.24 23.74
N MET A 462 -30.89 67.42 22.98
CA MET A 462 -30.35 66.41 22.08
C MET A 462 -29.99 67.08 20.73
N THR A 463 -28.70 67.19 20.42
CA THR A 463 -28.21 67.82 19.18
C THR A 463 -27.62 66.78 18.23
N ARG A 464 -27.64 67.06 16.92
CA ARG A 464 -27.09 66.15 15.91
C ARG A 464 -25.63 65.77 16.21
N SER A 465 -24.79 66.75 16.56
CA SER A 465 -23.39 66.53 16.92
C SER A 465 -23.20 65.68 18.19
N ARG A 466 -24.03 65.86 19.23
CA ARG A 466 -23.97 65.03 20.44
C ARG A 466 -24.30 63.56 20.14
N VAL A 467 -25.28 63.32 19.27
CA VAL A 467 -25.65 61.95 18.85
C VAL A 467 -24.57 61.36 17.93
N ALA A 468 -24.06 62.12 16.97
CA ALA A 468 -22.98 61.67 16.08
C ALA A 468 -21.73 61.27 16.87
N ASN A 469 -21.22 62.16 17.74
CA ASN A 469 -20.04 61.90 18.56
C ASN A 469 -20.27 60.71 19.50
N GLY A 470 -21.39 60.68 20.24
CA GLY A 470 -21.67 59.60 21.19
C GLY A 470 -21.82 58.21 20.55
N LEU A 471 -22.30 58.14 19.30
CA LEU A 471 -22.33 56.88 18.54
C LEU A 471 -20.93 56.47 18.07
N VAL A 472 -20.12 57.42 17.59
CA VAL A 472 -18.73 57.16 17.18
C VAL A 472 -17.87 56.73 18.37
N GLU A 473 -17.91 57.47 19.47
CA GLU A 473 -17.25 57.15 20.76
C GLU A 473 -17.71 55.79 21.30
N GLY A 474 -19.02 55.49 21.23
CA GLY A 474 -19.58 54.20 21.64
C GLY A 474 -19.08 53.01 20.83
N ILE A 475 -18.89 53.18 19.51
CA ILE A 475 -18.34 52.14 18.63
C ILE A 475 -16.83 51.96 18.88
N TYR A 476 -16.06 53.04 19.04
CA TYR A 476 -14.65 52.95 19.47
C TYR A 476 -14.51 52.22 20.82
N GLY A 477 -15.38 52.51 21.79
CA GLY A 477 -15.43 51.80 23.07
C GLY A 477 -15.84 50.33 22.99
N ASN A 478 -16.45 49.89 21.87
CA ASN A 478 -16.86 48.50 21.63
C ASN A 478 -15.88 47.73 20.72
N LYS A 479 -14.71 48.28 20.38
CA LYS A 479 -13.66 47.62 19.57
C LYS A 479 -13.42 46.16 19.97
N SER A 480 -13.22 45.88 21.26
CA SER A 480 -12.95 44.51 21.72
C SER A 480 -14.15 43.56 21.65
N ARG A 481 -15.38 44.09 21.59
CA ARG A 481 -16.56 43.27 21.29
C ARG A 481 -16.59 42.85 19.82
N ILE A 482 -16.17 43.74 18.91
CA ILE A 482 -16.00 43.40 17.48
C ILE A 482 -14.91 42.34 17.33
N GLU A 483 -13.80 42.47 18.08
CA GLU A 483 -12.71 41.50 18.07
C GLU A 483 -13.17 40.10 18.51
N GLU A 484 -13.90 39.96 19.62
CA GLU A 484 -14.45 38.67 20.06
C GLU A 484 -15.48 38.08 19.07
N GLN A 485 -16.28 38.92 18.39
CA GLN A 485 -17.20 38.43 17.35
C GLN A 485 -16.43 37.84 16.15
N VAL A 486 -15.33 38.45 15.71
CA VAL A 486 -14.49 37.89 14.63
C VAL A 486 -13.85 36.56 15.06
N LYS A 487 -13.35 36.46 16.30
CA LYS A 487 -12.80 35.21 16.85
C LYS A 487 -13.83 34.07 16.84
N SER A 488 -15.10 34.38 17.14
CA SER A 488 -16.18 33.38 17.21
C SER A 488 -16.48 32.65 15.89
N VAL A 489 -15.98 33.16 14.75
CA VAL A 489 -16.16 32.54 13.42
C VAL A 489 -15.17 31.39 13.16
N VAL A 490 -14.06 31.32 13.89
CA VAL A 490 -12.97 30.34 13.65
C VAL A 490 -13.43 28.87 13.69
N PRO A 491 -14.29 28.39 14.62
CA PRO A 491 -14.78 27.02 14.58
C PRO A 491 -15.45 26.64 13.25
N THR A 492 -16.30 27.52 12.71
CA THR A 492 -16.98 27.32 11.41
C THR A 492 -16.00 27.38 10.23
N VAL A 493 -14.87 28.09 10.36
CA VAL A 493 -13.78 28.06 9.37
C VAL A 493 -13.04 26.72 9.44
N LEU A 494 -12.79 26.20 10.65
CA LEU A 494 -12.16 24.88 10.83
C LEU A 494 -13.04 23.76 10.30
N GLU A 495 -14.35 23.74 10.56
CA GLU A 495 -15.26 22.75 9.99
C GLU A 495 -15.18 22.71 8.45
N LYS A 496 -15.19 23.89 7.79
CA LYS A 496 -15.04 24.00 6.33
C LYS A 496 -13.65 23.58 5.84
N LEU A 497 -12.60 23.82 6.61
CA LEU A 497 -11.25 23.34 6.30
C LEU A 497 -11.17 21.81 6.43
N GLU A 498 -11.78 21.22 7.46
CA GLU A 498 -11.90 19.77 7.63
C GLU A 498 -12.69 19.12 6.48
N GLU A 499 -13.75 19.76 5.97
CA GLU A 499 -14.44 19.30 4.75
C GLU A 499 -13.56 19.34 3.49
N LYS A 500 -12.55 20.23 3.41
CA LYS A 500 -11.55 20.22 2.33
C LYS A 500 -10.38 19.29 2.61
N LEU A 501 -10.20 18.89 3.87
CA LEU A 501 -9.38 17.78 4.33
C LEU A 501 -10.20 16.48 4.44
N GLU A 502 -11.33 16.40 3.73
CA GLU A 502 -11.97 15.15 3.31
C GLU A 502 -11.68 14.84 1.84
N LEU A 503 -11.49 13.55 1.59
CA LEU A 503 -10.37 13.18 0.73
C LEU A 503 -10.68 11.84 0.03
N ALA A 504 -11.16 11.92 -1.20
CA ALA A 504 -11.71 10.81 -1.99
C ALA A 504 -10.67 9.85 -2.65
N GLU A 505 -10.80 9.65 -3.97
CA GLU A 505 -10.13 8.59 -4.73
C GLU A 505 -8.68 8.88 -5.11
N ALA A 506 -7.89 7.79 -5.23
CA ALA A 506 -6.44 7.85 -5.42
C ALA A 506 -6.00 7.04 -6.65
N GLU A 507 -6.83 6.94 -7.69
CA GLU A 507 -6.55 6.08 -8.85
C GLU A 507 -5.26 6.48 -9.59
N ASN A 508 -5.01 7.79 -9.71
CA ASN A 508 -3.76 8.35 -10.27
C ASN A 508 -2.50 7.86 -9.54
N LEU A 509 -2.58 7.54 -8.24
CA LEU A 509 -1.44 7.06 -7.47
C LEU A 509 -0.93 5.72 -8.02
N VAL A 510 -1.82 4.76 -8.27
CA VAL A 510 -1.45 3.45 -8.86
C VAL A 510 -1.07 3.61 -10.33
N GLN A 511 -1.72 4.52 -11.07
CA GLN A 511 -1.36 4.76 -12.47
C GLN A 511 0.12 5.12 -12.66
N SER A 512 0.72 5.89 -11.73
CA SER A 512 2.11 6.36 -11.79
C SER A 512 3.18 5.33 -11.40
N PHE A 513 2.83 4.15 -10.86
CA PHE A 513 3.83 3.15 -10.44
C PHE A 513 3.52 1.68 -10.77
N TRP A 514 2.39 1.36 -11.41
CA TRP A 514 1.96 -0.04 -11.62
C TRP A 514 2.75 -0.78 -12.72
N PRO A 515 3.72 -1.67 -12.39
CA PRO A 515 4.77 -2.09 -13.33
C PRO A 515 4.32 -3.10 -14.40
N LEU A 516 3.05 -3.55 -14.35
CA LEU A 516 2.55 -4.68 -15.12
C LEU A 516 1.58 -4.23 -16.22
N PRO A 517 1.66 -4.80 -17.45
CA PRO A 517 0.73 -4.53 -18.54
C PRO A 517 -0.63 -5.27 -18.36
N VAL A 518 -1.17 -5.28 -17.14
CA VAL A 518 -2.48 -5.90 -16.81
C VAL A 518 -3.40 -4.86 -16.17
N TYR A 519 -4.61 -5.27 -15.77
CA TYR A 519 -5.55 -4.43 -15.04
C TYR A 519 -4.89 -3.63 -13.89
N LYS A 520 -5.30 -2.38 -13.72
CA LYS A 520 -4.82 -1.50 -12.63
C LYS A 520 -5.82 -1.56 -11.48
N PRO A 521 -5.47 -2.08 -10.29
CA PRO A 521 -6.42 -2.17 -9.18
C PRO A 521 -6.86 -0.78 -8.71
N ARG A 522 -8.18 -0.56 -8.64
CA ARG A 522 -8.78 0.68 -8.11
C ARG A 522 -8.45 0.84 -6.64
N VAL A 523 -7.96 2.03 -6.24
CA VAL A 523 -7.54 2.32 -4.87
C VAL A 523 -8.05 3.65 -4.31
N ARG A 524 -8.16 3.68 -2.99
CA ARG A 524 -8.38 4.88 -2.15
C ARG A 524 -7.47 4.76 -0.91
N LEU A 525 -6.97 5.85 -0.34
CA LEU A 525 -6.02 5.80 0.79
C LEU A 525 -6.72 5.45 2.14
N TRP A 526 -6.03 5.35 3.29
CA TRP A 526 -6.62 5.34 4.66
C TRP A 526 -5.76 6.16 5.67
N PRO A 527 -6.08 7.42 6.09
CA PRO A 527 -5.11 8.29 6.76
C PRO A 527 -4.88 7.73 8.17
N ALA A 528 -3.63 7.46 8.49
CA ALA A 528 -3.28 6.56 9.59
C ALA A 528 -2.70 7.31 10.78
N GLU A 529 -1.91 8.35 10.53
CA GLU A 529 -1.24 9.15 11.55
C GLU A 529 -0.97 10.57 11.03
N VAL A 530 -1.00 11.56 11.92
CA VAL A 530 -0.50 12.92 11.69
C VAL A 530 0.31 13.36 12.90
N VAL A 531 1.44 14.03 12.66
CA VAL A 531 2.35 14.56 13.67
C VAL A 531 2.87 15.91 13.19
N THR A 532 2.97 16.91 14.08
CA THR A 532 3.64 18.18 13.77
C THR A 532 4.96 18.29 14.52
N ASP A 533 5.91 19.05 13.97
CA ASP A 533 7.11 19.51 14.64
C ASP A 533 7.50 20.92 14.20
N GLU A 534 8.56 21.48 14.79
CA GLU A 534 9.07 22.84 14.55
C GLU A 534 9.38 23.15 13.07
N GLY A 535 9.50 22.13 12.21
CA GLY A 535 9.80 22.27 10.79
C GLY A 535 8.67 21.87 9.84
N GLY A 536 7.47 21.49 10.32
CA GLY A 536 6.35 21.11 9.44
C GLY A 536 5.38 20.05 9.99
N VAL A 537 4.53 19.55 9.10
CA VAL A 537 3.52 18.51 9.35
C VAL A 537 3.87 17.22 8.59
N SER A 538 3.88 16.10 9.31
CA SER A 538 4.10 14.75 8.79
C SER A 538 2.80 13.95 8.84
N LEU A 539 2.43 13.27 7.74
CA LEU A 539 1.29 12.38 7.63
C LEU A 539 1.71 11.00 7.10
N THR A 540 1.13 9.93 7.63
CA THR A 540 1.16 8.60 6.98
C THR A 540 -0.24 8.17 6.56
N LEU A 541 -0.27 7.51 5.41
CA LEU A 541 -1.48 7.14 4.70
C LEU A 541 -1.41 5.64 4.38
N GLY A 542 -2.40 4.88 4.79
CA GLY A 542 -2.64 3.56 4.26
C GLY A 542 -3.18 3.58 2.82
N VAL A 543 -3.29 2.41 2.20
CA VAL A 543 -3.97 2.18 0.92
C VAL A 543 -5.09 1.16 1.13
N THR A 544 -6.17 1.31 0.36
CA THR A 544 -7.31 0.41 0.25
C THR A 544 -7.43 0.02 -1.22
N ALA A 545 -7.50 -1.27 -1.52
CA ALA A 545 -7.84 -1.76 -2.86
C ALA A 545 -9.26 -2.32 -2.87
N ALA A 546 -10.02 -2.01 -3.92
CA ALA A 546 -11.31 -2.65 -4.16
C ALA A 546 -11.12 -4.13 -4.56
N ALA A 547 -12.15 -4.95 -4.39
CA ALA A 547 -12.21 -6.25 -5.04
C ALA A 547 -12.23 -6.08 -6.57
N ILE A 548 -11.51 -6.94 -7.29
CA ILE A 548 -11.62 -7.04 -8.76
C ILE A 548 -13.02 -7.53 -9.18
N LYS A 549 -13.67 -8.28 -8.29
CA LYS A 549 -14.99 -8.87 -8.45
C LYS A 549 -15.81 -8.61 -7.18
N PRO A 550 -16.62 -7.54 -7.13
CA PRO A 550 -17.35 -7.12 -5.93
C PRO A 550 -18.22 -8.22 -5.31
N GLU A 551 -18.76 -9.13 -6.13
CA GLU A 551 -19.55 -10.29 -5.69
C GLU A 551 -18.74 -11.37 -4.96
N LYS A 552 -17.40 -11.30 -5.06
CA LYS A 552 -16.43 -12.18 -4.39
C LYS A 552 -15.62 -11.46 -3.31
N ALA A 553 -15.97 -10.21 -3.00
CA ALA A 553 -15.27 -9.43 -1.97
C ALA A 553 -15.36 -10.11 -0.58
N PRO A 554 -14.29 -10.06 0.23
CA PRO A 554 -14.32 -10.65 1.56
C PRO A 554 -15.16 -9.81 2.54
N LYS A 555 -15.83 -10.46 3.51
CA LYS A 555 -16.55 -9.78 4.61
C LYS A 555 -15.67 -8.87 5.49
N GLN A 556 -14.35 -8.95 5.34
CA GLN A 556 -13.35 -8.04 5.90
C GLN A 556 -12.27 -7.80 4.85
N PRO A 557 -11.87 -6.55 4.60
CA PRO A 557 -10.65 -6.28 3.87
C PRO A 557 -9.44 -6.89 4.59
N LYS A 558 -8.55 -7.49 3.80
CA LYS A 558 -7.33 -8.16 4.25
C LYS A 558 -6.29 -7.10 4.63
N VAL A 559 -6.16 -6.80 5.93
CA VAL A 559 -5.17 -5.82 6.44
C VAL A 559 -3.75 -6.39 6.39
N VAL A 560 -2.84 -5.69 5.74
CA VAL A 560 -1.43 -6.04 5.56
C VAL A 560 -0.55 -5.17 6.44
N THR A 561 -0.10 -5.74 7.55
CA THR A 561 0.75 -5.06 8.54
C THR A 561 2.22 -5.04 8.15
N GLY A 562 2.95 -3.97 8.51
CA GLY A 562 4.42 -3.93 8.46
C GLY A 562 5.04 -3.35 7.18
N LEU A 563 4.23 -2.81 6.26
CA LEU A 563 4.73 -2.20 5.01
C LEU A 563 5.15 -0.72 5.12
N GLY A 564 4.98 -0.09 6.28
CA GLY A 564 5.29 1.33 6.50
C GLY A 564 5.68 1.66 7.94
N ARG A 565 6.07 2.91 8.17
CA ARG A 565 6.51 3.46 9.46
C ARG A 565 5.47 4.41 10.08
N SER A 566 5.73 4.91 11.28
CA SER A 566 4.96 6.00 11.90
C SER A 566 5.39 7.38 11.38
N ALA A 567 4.46 8.32 11.32
CA ALA A 567 4.67 9.70 10.89
C ALA A 567 5.75 10.44 11.71
N ALA A 568 5.88 10.12 13.01
CA ALA A 568 6.91 10.67 13.89
C ALA A 568 8.35 10.26 13.51
N SER A 569 8.52 9.23 12.67
CA SER A 569 9.83 8.69 12.26
C SER A 569 10.28 9.09 10.85
N LEU A 570 9.50 9.92 10.16
CA LEU A 570 9.77 10.35 8.79
C LEU A 570 10.90 11.39 8.70
N PRO A 571 11.56 11.56 7.54
CA PRO A 571 12.61 12.56 7.37
C PRO A 571 12.07 13.98 7.55
N LYS A 572 12.74 14.77 8.41
CA LYS A 572 12.43 16.19 8.54
C LYS A 572 13.03 16.97 7.37
N THR A 573 12.17 17.74 6.69
CA THR A 573 12.53 18.72 5.67
C THR A 573 11.58 19.91 5.78
N SER A 574 12.02 21.08 5.29
CA SER A 574 11.22 22.29 5.12
C SER A 574 10.48 22.32 3.77
N ALA A 575 10.90 21.49 2.81
CA ALA A 575 10.23 21.28 1.52
C ALA A 575 9.02 20.31 1.64
N LEU A 576 8.36 20.05 0.51
CA LEU A 576 7.36 18.97 0.39
C LEU A 576 8.08 17.67 -0.01
N LYS A 577 8.00 16.63 0.81
CA LYS A 577 8.50 15.27 0.49
C LYS A 577 7.34 14.28 0.52
N VAL A 578 7.15 13.54 -0.58
CA VAL A 578 6.08 12.53 -0.72
C VAL A 578 6.74 11.18 -1.00
N GLY A 579 6.32 10.11 -0.32
CA GLY A 579 6.90 8.79 -0.55
C GLY A 579 5.92 7.64 -0.46
N VAL A 580 6.17 6.60 -1.25
CA VAL A 580 5.33 5.42 -1.44
C VAL A 580 6.17 4.17 -1.15
N ALA A 581 5.64 3.23 -0.37
CA ALA A 581 6.31 1.97 -0.05
C ALA A 581 6.05 0.94 -1.16
N PRO A 582 7.00 0.62 -2.06
CA PRO A 582 6.69 -0.17 -3.25
C PRO A 582 6.34 -1.63 -2.95
N GLY A 583 6.61 -2.11 -1.72
CA GLY A 583 6.11 -3.39 -1.23
C GLY A 583 4.57 -3.50 -1.22
N LEU A 584 3.83 -2.38 -1.34
CA LEU A 584 2.38 -2.40 -1.58
C LEU A 584 1.99 -3.10 -2.89
N LEU A 585 2.90 -3.21 -3.86
CA LEU A 585 2.69 -3.95 -5.11
C LEU A 585 2.47 -5.46 -4.86
N GLY A 586 3.00 -6.02 -3.77
CA GLY A 586 2.77 -7.42 -3.41
C GLY A 586 1.29 -7.70 -3.11
N PRO A 587 0.68 -7.04 -2.10
CA PRO A 587 -0.74 -7.17 -1.83
C PRO A 587 -1.65 -6.83 -3.03
N LEU A 588 -1.31 -5.82 -3.83
CA LEU A 588 -2.07 -5.46 -5.03
C LEU A 588 -1.98 -6.54 -6.12
N THR A 589 -0.78 -7.08 -6.41
CA THR A 589 -0.66 -8.19 -7.38
C THR A 589 -1.28 -9.47 -6.87
N ASN A 590 -1.17 -9.77 -5.56
CA ASN A 590 -1.86 -10.89 -4.91
C ASN A 590 -3.38 -10.84 -5.12
N LEU A 591 -4.00 -9.66 -5.00
CA LEU A 591 -5.43 -9.46 -5.26
C LEU A 591 -5.81 -9.82 -6.72
N LEU A 592 -4.98 -9.47 -7.70
CA LEU A 592 -5.20 -9.86 -9.10
C LEU A 592 -4.98 -11.36 -9.34
N ILE A 593 -4.08 -12.00 -8.58
CA ILE A 593 -3.83 -13.45 -8.65
C ILE A 593 -5.01 -14.22 -8.03
N GLU A 594 -5.46 -13.82 -6.83
CA GLU A 594 -6.67 -14.37 -6.16
C GLU A 594 -7.93 -14.18 -7.02
N SER A 595 -7.98 -13.12 -7.82
CA SER A 595 -9.08 -12.84 -8.77
C SER A 595 -8.85 -13.38 -10.18
N ASP A 596 -7.70 -14.02 -10.44
CA ASP A 596 -7.34 -14.68 -11.70
C ASP A 596 -7.24 -13.75 -12.95
N VAL A 597 -7.05 -12.44 -12.70
CA VAL A 597 -6.87 -11.40 -13.73
C VAL A 597 -5.39 -10.97 -13.91
N ALA A 598 -4.46 -11.56 -13.16
CA ALA A 598 -3.02 -11.31 -13.26
C ALA A 598 -2.38 -11.97 -14.52
N ARG A 599 -3.07 -11.88 -15.67
CA ARG A 599 -2.75 -12.59 -16.91
C ARG A 599 -2.89 -11.68 -18.13
N ILE A 600 -2.08 -11.92 -19.15
CA ILE A 600 -2.15 -11.26 -20.46
C ILE A 600 -1.73 -12.21 -21.58
N HIS A 601 -2.43 -12.19 -22.71
CA HIS A 601 -2.01 -12.87 -23.92
C HIS A 601 -0.82 -12.12 -24.54
N VAL A 602 0.22 -12.85 -24.95
CA VAL A 602 1.54 -12.29 -25.30
C VAL A 602 1.50 -11.23 -26.40
N LYS A 603 0.55 -11.31 -27.34
CA LYS A 603 0.43 -10.33 -28.46
C LYS A 603 -0.34 -9.06 -28.07
N ASP A 604 -0.89 -9.02 -26.86
CA ASP A 604 -1.65 -7.90 -26.32
C ASP A 604 -0.76 -7.00 -25.43
N ILE A 605 0.47 -7.45 -25.13
CA ILE A 605 1.49 -6.68 -24.41
C ILE A 605 1.94 -5.51 -25.31
N PRO A 606 1.96 -4.24 -24.82
CA PRO A 606 2.29 -3.09 -25.67
C PRO A 606 3.71 -3.07 -26.24
N GLU A 607 4.63 -3.86 -25.68
CA GLU A 607 6.00 -4.01 -26.18
C GLU A 607 6.08 -5.17 -27.20
N PRO A 608 6.26 -4.88 -28.51
CA PRO A 608 6.20 -5.89 -29.57
C PRO A 608 7.31 -6.96 -29.48
N LYS A 609 8.44 -6.72 -28.78
CA LYS A 609 9.49 -7.73 -28.61
C LYS A 609 9.06 -8.95 -27.79
N PHE A 610 7.93 -8.92 -27.08
CA PHE A 610 7.37 -10.15 -26.49
C PHE A 610 6.65 -11.04 -27.52
N ALA A 611 6.17 -10.49 -28.65
CA ALA A 611 5.37 -11.22 -29.63
C ALA A 611 5.99 -12.53 -30.18
N PRO A 612 7.32 -12.68 -30.35
CA PRO A 612 7.96 -13.94 -30.71
C PRO A 612 7.68 -15.12 -29.76
N LEU A 613 7.35 -14.85 -28.48
CA LEU A 613 6.91 -15.88 -27.52
C LEU A 613 5.50 -16.44 -27.85
N ALA A 614 4.86 -15.96 -28.91
CA ALA A 614 3.60 -16.45 -29.46
C ALA A 614 3.65 -16.62 -31.00
N ASP A 615 4.85 -16.68 -31.58
CA ASP A 615 5.04 -17.03 -33.00
C ASP A 615 5.29 -18.56 -33.15
N PRO A 616 4.52 -19.29 -33.98
CA PRO A 616 4.67 -20.73 -34.13
C PRO A 616 6.05 -21.17 -34.66
N LYS A 617 6.68 -20.37 -35.52
CA LYS A 617 7.95 -20.72 -36.17
C LYS A 617 9.12 -20.49 -35.21
N VAL A 618 9.12 -19.36 -34.49
CA VAL A 618 10.13 -19.06 -33.45
C VAL A 618 10.03 -20.05 -32.29
N LEU A 619 8.81 -20.33 -31.80
CA LEU A 619 8.62 -21.32 -30.74
C LEU A 619 8.99 -22.74 -31.17
N ALA A 620 8.90 -23.08 -32.46
CA ALA A 620 9.27 -24.40 -32.95
C ALA A 620 10.79 -24.67 -32.95
N ASP A 621 11.63 -23.65 -32.74
CA ASP A 621 13.06 -23.86 -32.47
C ASP A 621 13.32 -24.13 -30.98
N ALA A 622 12.51 -23.56 -30.08
CA ALA A 622 12.57 -23.83 -28.65
C ALA A 622 11.85 -25.12 -28.23
N LEU A 623 10.81 -25.51 -28.96
CA LEU A 623 9.99 -26.70 -28.74
C LEU A 623 9.86 -27.48 -30.06
N PRO A 624 10.89 -28.26 -30.48
CA PRO A 624 10.92 -28.89 -31.80
C PRO A 624 9.77 -29.87 -32.11
N ASP A 625 9.08 -30.38 -31.09
CA ASP A 625 7.86 -31.19 -31.24
C ASP A 625 6.71 -30.40 -31.91
N LEU A 626 6.72 -29.06 -31.86
CA LEU A 626 5.70 -28.19 -32.45
C LEU A 626 5.63 -28.36 -33.99
N LYS A 627 6.75 -28.70 -34.63
CA LYS A 627 6.84 -28.97 -36.07
C LYS A 627 5.96 -30.17 -36.50
N ARG A 628 5.49 -31.00 -35.56
CA ARG A 628 4.59 -32.14 -35.83
C ARG A 628 3.14 -31.75 -36.16
N PHE A 629 2.74 -30.50 -35.89
CA PHE A 629 1.35 -30.04 -36.08
C PHE A 629 1.06 -29.51 -37.49
N GLY A 630 2.09 -29.24 -38.29
CA GLY A 630 2.01 -28.57 -39.61
C GLY A 630 2.55 -27.14 -39.54
N GLU A 631 2.83 -26.53 -40.70
CA GLU A 631 3.33 -25.14 -40.74
C GLU A 631 2.26 -24.11 -40.35
N ASP A 632 0.98 -24.45 -40.55
CA ASP A 632 -0.19 -23.64 -40.22
C ASP A 632 -0.65 -23.77 -38.75
N VAL A 633 0.16 -24.37 -37.86
CA VAL A 633 -0.26 -24.56 -36.45
C VAL A 633 -0.47 -23.23 -35.75
N GLU A 634 -1.67 -23.04 -35.20
CA GLU A 634 -1.99 -21.86 -34.41
C GLU A 634 -1.48 -22.03 -32.98
N VAL A 635 -0.83 -21.00 -32.45
CA VAL A 635 -0.30 -20.96 -31.08
C VAL A 635 -0.88 -19.79 -30.32
N TRP A 636 -1.26 -20.06 -29.07
CA TRP A 636 -1.71 -19.08 -28.09
C TRP A 636 -0.78 -19.14 -26.87
N SER A 637 -0.22 -18.00 -26.47
CA SER A 637 0.68 -17.91 -25.32
C SER A 637 0.20 -16.83 -24.35
N GLU A 638 0.14 -17.15 -23.07
CA GLU A 638 -0.21 -16.22 -21.99
C GLU A 638 0.96 -16.07 -21.02
N LEU A 639 1.21 -14.84 -20.58
CA LEU A 639 1.95 -14.59 -19.34
C LEU A 639 0.94 -14.53 -18.19
N VAL A 640 1.13 -15.37 -17.17
CA VAL A 640 0.30 -15.43 -15.96
C VAL A 640 1.21 -15.27 -14.74
N LEU A 641 1.01 -14.22 -13.96
CA LEU A 641 1.70 -14.06 -12.69
C LEU A 641 1.05 -15.05 -11.69
N ALA A 642 1.87 -15.90 -11.06
CA ALA A 642 1.40 -17.00 -10.22
C ALA A 642 1.84 -16.88 -8.75
N GLU A 643 2.79 -16.01 -8.44
CA GLU A 643 3.20 -15.59 -7.10
C GLU A 643 3.33 -14.05 -7.09
N PRO A 644 2.99 -13.33 -6.00
CA PRO A 644 2.97 -11.85 -5.98
C PRO A 644 4.33 -11.21 -6.29
N LEU A 645 4.30 -9.98 -6.84
CA LEU A 645 5.51 -9.18 -7.05
C LEU A 645 6.09 -8.73 -5.70
N GLU A 646 7.38 -8.94 -5.49
CA GLU A 646 8.10 -8.39 -4.34
C GLU A 646 8.97 -7.20 -4.75
N VAL A 647 9.09 -6.19 -3.88
CA VAL A 647 10.14 -5.17 -3.97
C VAL A 647 11.00 -5.25 -2.72
N ARG A 648 12.31 -5.37 -2.91
CA ARG A 648 13.31 -5.54 -1.84
C ARG A 648 14.27 -4.36 -1.84
N SER A 649 14.74 -3.93 -0.67
CA SER A 649 15.79 -2.91 -0.56
C SER A 649 17.11 -3.47 -1.12
N ALA A 650 17.83 -2.71 -1.94
CA ALA A 650 19.04 -3.19 -2.61
C ALA A 650 20.26 -2.34 -2.21
N GLY A 651 21.30 -2.99 -1.66
CA GLY A 651 22.53 -2.32 -1.26
C GLY A 651 22.33 -1.26 -0.17
N ASP A 652 23.00 -0.13 -0.32
CA ASP A 652 22.93 1.02 0.59
C ASP A 652 21.64 1.83 0.36
N PRO A 653 20.77 2.03 1.38
CA PRO A 653 19.59 2.88 1.29
C PRO A 653 19.85 4.29 0.76
N ALA A 654 21.04 4.87 0.99
CA ALA A 654 21.38 6.20 0.49
C ALA A 654 21.47 6.29 -1.05
N GLN A 655 21.59 5.16 -1.75
CA GLN A 655 21.75 5.11 -3.21
C GLN A 655 20.42 5.06 -3.98
N GLY A 656 19.26 5.08 -3.33
CA GLY A 656 17.97 5.08 -4.04
C GLY A 656 17.60 3.74 -4.71
N ARG A 657 18.23 2.63 -4.30
CA ARG A 657 18.23 1.34 -5.01
C ARG A 657 17.26 0.31 -4.42
N PHE A 658 16.51 -0.35 -5.30
CA PHE A 658 15.55 -1.39 -4.95
C PHE A 658 15.44 -2.46 -6.04
N THR A 659 15.34 -3.73 -5.63
CA THR A 659 15.22 -4.88 -6.52
C THR A 659 13.75 -5.26 -6.68
N PHE A 660 13.26 -5.21 -7.91
CA PHE A 660 12.00 -5.85 -8.30
C PHE A 660 12.23 -7.36 -8.44
N VAL A 661 11.34 -8.16 -7.86
CA VAL A 661 11.36 -9.63 -8.02
C VAL A 661 9.98 -10.10 -8.47
N LEU A 662 9.96 -10.85 -9.58
CA LEU A 662 8.81 -11.64 -10.01
C LEU A 662 9.12 -13.11 -9.65
N PRO A 663 8.67 -13.59 -8.48
CA PRO A 663 9.09 -14.87 -7.95
C PRO A 663 8.53 -16.04 -8.75
N LYS A 664 7.37 -15.91 -9.42
CA LYS A 664 6.87 -16.91 -10.38
C LYS A 664 5.94 -16.29 -11.41
N LEU A 665 6.46 -16.12 -12.62
CA LEU A 665 5.70 -15.81 -13.83
C LEU A 665 5.60 -17.10 -14.68
N LEU A 666 4.44 -17.38 -15.27
CA LEU A 666 4.22 -18.54 -16.13
C LEU A 666 3.99 -18.08 -17.58
N LEU A 667 4.88 -18.46 -18.50
CA LEU A 667 4.58 -18.44 -19.94
C LEU A 667 3.88 -19.76 -20.29
N SER A 668 2.58 -19.69 -20.51
CA SER A 668 1.71 -20.86 -20.69
C SER A 668 1.23 -20.94 -22.13
N VAL A 669 1.50 -22.05 -22.81
CA VAL A 669 1.35 -22.22 -24.27
C VAL A 669 0.30 -23.29 -24.59
N ALA A 670 -0.62 -22.96 -25.48
CA ALA A 670 -1.60 -23.87 -26.07
C ALA A 670 -1.51 -23.85 -27.60
N VAL A 671 -1.94 -24.94 -28.24
CA VAL A 671 -1.91 -25.11 -29.69
C VAL A 671 -3.25 -25.61 -30.22
N ARG A 672 -3.52 -25.32 -31.49
CA ARG A 672 -4.60 -25.95 -32.27
C ARG A 672 -4.22 -26.04 -33.74
N LYS A 673 -4.87 -26.94 -34.48
CA LYS A 673 -4.80 -26.92 -35.95
C LYS A 673 -5.77 -25.88 -36.53
N PRO A 674 -5.52 -25.37 -37.75
CA PRO A 674 -6.47 -24.50 -38.45
C PRO A 674 -7.90 -25.06 -38.43
N GLY A 675 -8.85 -24.23 -38.03
CA GLY A 675 -10.27 -24.59 -37.96
C GLY A 675 -10.68 -25.47 -36.77
N GLU A 676 -9.76 -25.95 -35.93
CA GLU A 676 -10.15 -26.58 -34.66
C GLU A 676 -10.76 -25.53 -33.70
N LYS A 677 -11.93 -25.82 -33.13
CA LYS A 677 -12.56 -24.92 -32.15
C LYS A 677 -11.93 -24.98 -30.76
N GLN A 678 -11.33 -26.13 -30.41
CA GLN A 678 -10.77 -26.37 -29.08
C GLN A 678 -9.25 -26.28 -29.09
N TRP A 679 -8.73 -25.39 -28.25
CA TRP A 679 -7.30 -25.30 -27.95
C TRP A 679 -6.84 -26.40 -27.00
N LYS A 680 -5.61 -26.88 -27.17
CA LYS A 680 -5.00 -27.95 -26.37
C LYS A 680 -3.79 -27.38 -25.63
N PRO A 681 -3.72 -27.45 -24.29
CA PRO A 681 -2.52 -27.10 -23.53
C PRO A 681 -1.32 -27.91 -24.04
N TYR A 682 -0.17 -27.26 -24.22
CA TYR A 682 1.00 -27.84 -24.89
C TYR A 682 2.26 -27.80 -24.03
N ALA A 683 2.64 -26.62 -23.54
CA ALA A 683 3.83 -26.43 -22.73
C ALA A 683 3.67 -25.24 -21.77
N GLU A 684 4.45 -25.22 -20.69
CA GLU A 684 4.48 -24.14 -19.71
C GLU A 684 5.90 -23.91 -19.23
N PHE A 685 6.29 -22.65 -19.10
CA PHE A 685 7.59 -22.24 -18.60
C PHE A 685 7.42 -21.38 -17.35
N THR A 686 8.02 -21.80 -16.23
CA THR A 686 8.20 -20.94 -15.08
C THR A 686 9.40 -20.05 -15.31
N VAL A 687 9.14 -18.74 -15.39
CA VAL A 687 10.12 -17.65 -15.46
C VAL A 687 10.20 -17.01 -14.08
N LYS A 688 11.42 -16.80 -13.57
CA LYS A 688 11.71 -16.01 -12.37
C LYS A 688 12.63 -14.86 -12.76
N ILE A 689 12.30 -13.63 -12.38
CA ILE A 689 13.05 -12.41 -12.73
C ILE A 689 13.42 -11.66 -11.45
N SER A 690 14.64 -11.14 -11.40
CA SER A 690 15.10 -10.22 -10.36
C SER A 690 15.98 -9.14 -11.01
N GLN A 691 15.67 -7.86 -10.80
CA GLN A 691 16.47 -6.76 -11.35
C GLN A 691 16.40 -5.51 -10.45
N THR A 692 17.54 -4.88 -10.23
CA THR A 692 17.67 -3.66 -9.42
C THR A 692 17.48 -2.40 -10.26
N ALA A 693 16.63 -1.51 -9.76
CA ALA A 693 16.40 -0.17 -10.28
C ALA A 693 16.90 0.88 -9.28
N GLU A 694 17.23 2.06 -9.82
CA GLU A 694 17.64 3.26 -9.11
C GLU A 694 16.78 4.43 -9.60
N SER A 695 16.17 5.18 -8.68
CA SER A 695 15.38 6.36 -9.05
C SER A 695 16.29 7.58 -9.28
N GLN A 696 16.10 8.32 -10.37
CA GLN A 696 16.87 9.52 -10.70
C GLN A 696 15.95 10.66 -11.20
N VAL A 697 16.24 11.91 -10.80
CA VAL A 697 15.58 13.11 -11.38
C VAL A 697 16.35 13.57 -12.61
N VAL A 698 15.73 13.41 -13.78
CA VAL A 698 16.21 13.98 -15.05
C VAL A 698 15.68 15.41 -15.17
N ARG A 699 16.51 16.31 -15.72
CA ARG A 699 16.20 17.72 -15.94
C ARG A 699 16.40 18.05 -17.43
N PRO A 700 15.41 17.80 -18.32
CA PRO A 700 15.57 18.00 -19.76
C PRO A 700 15.82 19.46 -20.17
N ASP A 701 15.33 20.40 -19.38
CA ASP A 701 15.55 21.83 -19.49
C ASP A 701 15.32 22.52 -18.13
N TRP A 702 15.28 23.86 -18.09
CA TRP A 702 15.11 24.61 -16.85
C TRP A 702 13.72 24.44 -16.22
N GLN A 703 12.67 24.22 -17.01
CA GLN A 703 11.30 24.00 -16.54
C GLN A 703 11.05 22.53 -16.20
N ARG A 704 11.23 21.63 -17.17
CA ARG A 704 10.77 20.24 -17.08
C ARG A 704 11.61 19.42 -16.10
N ARG A 705 10.93 18.51 -15.42
CA ARG A 705 11.52 17.47 -14.56
C ARG A 705 10.91 16.15 -14.95
N ALA A 706 11.68 15.08 -14.80
CA ALA A 706 11.18 13.73 -15.03
C ALA A 706 11.78 12.77 -14.02
N LEU A 707 10.97 11.83 -13.53
CA LEU A 707 11.44 10.71 -12.73
C LEU A 707 11.82 9.57 -13.67
N ARG A 708 13.07 9.14 -13.61
CA ARG A 708 13.59 8.00 -14.37
C ARG A 708 13.87 6.84 -13.43
N LEU A 709 13.53 5.61 -13.83
CA LEU A 709 14.08 4.40 -13.20
C LEU A 709 15.24 3.90 -14.05
N ALA A 710 16.46 4.09 -13.55
CA ALA A 710 17.65 3.53 -14.15
C ALA A 710 17.79 2.07 -13.69
N TRP A 711 17.65 1.13 -14.62
CA TRP A 711 17.89 -0.29 -14.36
C TRP A 711 19.40 -0.52 -14.37
N VAL A 712 20.00 -0.66 -13.19
CA VAL A 712 21.47 -0.57 -12.99
C VAL A 712 22.23 -1.87 -13.22
N GLU A 713 21.52 -2.97 -13.44
CA GLU A 713 22.07 -4.30 -13.72
C GLU A 713 21.25 -5.04 -14.78
N GLU A 714 21.87 -6.01 -15.44
CA GLU A 714 21.19 -6.96 -16.32
C GLU A 714 20.17 -7.81 -15.52
N PRO A 715 19.00 -8.14 -16.10
CA PRO A 715 17.96 -8.86 -15.40
C PRO A 715 18.37 -10.31 -15.11
N GLN A 716 18.29 -10.74 -13.86
CA GLN A 716 18.56 -12.13 -13.47
C GLN A 716 17.36 -13.02 -13.80
N ILE A 717 17.27 -13.48 -15.05
CA ILE A 717 16.17 -14.29 -15.55
C ILE A 717 16.52 -15.79 -15.48
N ARG A 718 15.68 -16.58 -14.83
CA ARG A 718 15.78 -18.05 -14.78
C ARG A 718 14.52 -18.68 -15.36
N VAL A 719 14.68 -19.61 -16.28
CA VAL A 719 13.58 -20.32 -16.96
C VAL A 719 13.67 -21.82 -16.72
N THR A 720 12.53 -22.44 -16.45
CA THR A 720 12.35 -23.91 -16.41
C THR A 720 11.08 -24.24 -17.20
N GLY A 721 11.12 -25.26 -18.06
CA GLY A 721 10.01 -25.60 -18.97
C GLY A 721 9.52 -27.04 -18.82
N ARG A 722 8.22 -27.25 -19.01
CA ARG A 722 7.56 -28.57 -19.02
C ARG A 722 6.53 -28.67 -20.15
N PHE A 723 6.28 -29.85 -20.67
CA PHE A 723 5.09 -30.12 -21.48
C PHE A 723 3.83 -30.19 -20.59
N ALA A 724 2.65 -30.05 -21.19
CA ALA A 724 1.39 -30.13 -20.47
C ALA A 724 1.16 -31.50 -19.80
N PRO A 725 0.53 -31.57 -18.61
CA PRO A 725 0.08 -32.83 -18.03
C PRO A 725 -0.80 -33.62 -19.01
N GLY A 726 -0.51 -34.90 -19.20
CA GLY A 726 -1.19 -35.76 -20.18
C GLY A 726 -0.74 -35.58 -21.65
N TYR A 727 0.17 -34.64 -21.96
CA TYR A 727 0.74 -34.50 -23.30
C TYR A 727 1.95 -35.41 -23.50
N THR A 728 1.90 -36.27 -24.52
CA THR A 728 3.07 -37.07 -24.96
C THR A 728 3.79 -36.38 -26.13
N PRO A 729 5.00 -35.83 -25.92
CA PRO A 729 5.84 -35.35 -27.02
C PRO A 729 6.43 -36.54 -27.81
N LYS A 730 6.71 -36.35 -29.10
CA LYS A 730 7.59 -37.24 -29.87
C LYS A 730 9.06 -36.81 -29.75
N ASN A 731 9.29 -35.51 -29.63
CA ASN A 731 10.60 -34.94 -29.27
C ASN A 731 10.50 -34.22 -27.91
N SER A 732 11.07 -34.81 -26.87
CA SER A 732 11.01 -34.26 -25.51
C SER A 732 12.01 -33.13 -25.22
N ARG A 733 12.76 -32.64 -26.22
CA ARG A 733 13.65 -31.48 -26.04
C ARG A 733 12.83 -30.21 -25.80
N ILE A 734 13.20 -29.49 -24.75
CA ILE A 734 12.77 -28.12 -24.46
C ILE A 734 14.02 -27.26 -24.36
N ASP A 735 14.13 -26.23 -25.19
CA ASP A 735 15.24 -25.27 -25.17
C ASP A 735 14.90 -24.07 -24.29
N VAL A 736 15.19 -24.20 -22.98
CA VAL A 736 14.85 -23.17 -21.99
C VAL A 736 15.67 -21.89 -22.18
N ASP A 737 16.87 -21.97 -22.74
CA ASP A 737 17.71 -20.79 -23.02
C ASP A 737 17.19 -19.96 -24.20
N ARG A 738 16.65 -20.61 -25.24
CA ARG A 738 15.97 -19.88 -26.31
C ARG A 738 14.75 -19.09 -25.79
N ILE A 739 13.98 -19.67 -24.87
CA ILE A 739 12.85 -18.97 -24.22
C ILE A 739 13.33 -17.88 -23.26
N ARG A 740 14.39 -18.13 -22.47
CA ARG A 740 15.02 -17.13 -21.61
C ARG A 740 15.42 -15.90 -22.41
N HIS A 741 16.14 -16.09 -23.52
CA HIS A 741 16.63 -15.01 -24.37
C HIS A 741 15.50 -14.22 -25.05
N LEU A 742 14.48 -14.88 -25.58
CA LEU A 742 13.31 -14.18 -26.18
C LEU A 742 12.52 -13.37 -25.14
N PHE A 743 12.43 -13.85 -23.89
CA PHE A 743 11.83 -13.09 -22.81
C PHE A 743 12.72 -11.93 -22.35
N GLU A 744 14.03 -12.14 -22.29
CA GLU A 744 15.06 -11.15 -21.96
C GLU A 744 15.01 -9.96 -22.93
N GLU A 745 14.97 -10.19 -24.25
CA GLU A 745 14.84 -9.13 -25.26
C GLU A 745 13.57 -8.26 -25.06
N GLY A 746 12.43 -8.88 -24.74
CA GLY A 746 11.18 -8.18 -24.44
C GLY A 746 11.24 -7.39 -23.12
N TRP A 747 11.79 -8.01 -22.07
CA TRP A 747 11.94 -7.38 -20.75
C TRP A 747 12.88 -6.17 -20.80
N HIS A 748 13.99 -6.24 -21.55
CA HIS A 748 14.89 -5.12 -21.77
C HIS A 748 14.21 -3.94 -22.47
N ALA A 749 13.36 -4.19 -23.47
CA ALA A 749 12.65 -3.11 -24.15
C ALA A 749 11.57 -2.48 -23.27
N TRP A 750 10.79 -3.29 -22.54
CA TRP A 750 9.80 -2.81 -21.57
C TRP A 750 10.42 -1.95 -20.45
N THR A 751 11.58 -2.35 -19.92
CA THR A 751 12.29 -1.60 -18.87
C THR A 751 13.00 -0.36 -19.40
N ALA A 752 13.56 -0.39 -20.62
CA ALA A 752 14.32 0.71 -21.20
C ALA A 752 13.48 1.77 -21.93
N GLN A 753 12.31 1.41 -22.48
CA GLN A 753 11.48 2.28 -23.33
C GLN A 753 9.98 2.27 -22.96
N GLY A 754 9.51 1.29 -22.17
CA GLY A 754 8.14 1.27 -21.68
C GLY A 754 7.84 2.33 -20.61
N PRO A 755 6.61 2.37 -20.06
CA PRO A 755 6.15 3.40 -19.11
C PRO A 755 6.93 3.46 -17.79
N PHE A 756 7.83 2.51 -17.53
CA PHE A 756 8.69 2.47 -16.35
C PHE A 756 10.10 3.04 -16.58
N SER A 757 10.41 3.45 -17.80
CA SER A 757 11.71 4.04 -18.14
C SER A 757 11.83 5.47 -17.58
N GLN A 758 10.96 6.39 -18.01
CA GLN A 758 10.89 7.78 -17.57
C GLN A 758 9.45 8.30 -17.60
N THR A 759 9.07 9.08 -16.60
CA THR A 759 7.80 9.82 -16.52
C THR A 759 8.08 11.29 -16.24
N ASP A 760 7.57 12.19 -17.09
CA ASP A 760 7.64 13.63 -16.85
C ASP A 760 6.79 14.00 -15.62
N VAL A 761 7.36 14.77 -14.70
CA VAL A 761 6.72 15.21 -13.46
C VAL A 761 6.57 16.73 -13.53
N PRO A 762 5.34 17.26 -13.64
CA PRO A 762 5.11 18.70 -13.69
C PRO A 762 5.42 19.35 -12.32
N ASP A 763 5.58 20.67 -12.34
CA ASP A 763 5.54 21.47 -11.10
C ASP A 763 4.20 21.25 -10.39
N LEU A 764 4.23 21.20 -9.06
CA LEU A 764 3.02 21.27 -8.24
C LEU A 764 2.60 22.73 -8.13
N GLU A 765 1.58 23.10 -8.89
CA GLU A 765 1.04 24.46 -8.95
C GLU A 765 -0.09 24.64 -7.94
N PHE A 766 -0.01 25.73 -7.17
CA PHE A 766 -0.99 26.17 -6.19
C PHE A 766 -1.24 27.66 -6.43
N GLY A 767 -2.27 28.01 -7.20
CA GLY A 767 -2.50 29.40 -7.63
C GLY A 767 -1.32 29.96 -8.45
N VAL A 768 -0.63 30.97 -7.92
CA VAL A 768 0.61 31.51 -8.53
C VAL A 768 1.88 30.87 -8.00
N CYS A 769 1.79 30.01 -6.97
CA CYS A 769 2.94 29.35 -6.37
C CYS A 769 3.26 28.02 -7.07
N LYS A 770 4.54 27.69 -7.20
CA LYS A 770 5.00 26.37 -7.69
C LYS A 770 6.04 25.74 -6.77
N LEU A 771 5.93 24.43 -6.58
CA LEU A 771 7.01 23.59 -6.04
C LEU A 771 7.48 22.64 -7.16
N ARG A 772 8.80 22.55 -7.39
CA ARG A 772 9.40 21.78 -8.48
C ARG A 772 10.10 20.52 -7.96
N LEU A 773 9.97 19.40 -8.69
CA LEU A 773 10.71 18.16 -8.39
C LEU A 773 12.22 18.45 -8.41
N GLU A 774 12.89 18.23 -7.29
CA GLU A 774 14.31 18.53 -7.10
C GLU A 774 15.15 17.27 -6.86
N GLU A 775 14.71 16.38 -5.97
CA GLU A 775 15.35 15.08 -5.71
C GLU A 775 14.37 13.91 -5.66
N THR A 776 14.91 12.70 -5.75
CA THR A 776 14.24 11.42 -5.50
C THR A 776 15.21 10.56 -4.69
N GLY A 777 14.70 9.68 -3.84
CA GLY A 777 15.56 8.85 -3.00
C GLY A 777 14.81 7.77 -2.23
N TRP A 778 15.54 7.03 -1.39
CA TRP A 778 14.99 5.89 -0.68
C TRP A 778 15.09 6.08 0.84
N PHE A 779 13.93 6.09 1.50
CA PHE A 779 13.80 6.08 2.95
C PHE A 779 13.08 4.79 3.35
N HIS A 780 13.81 3.68 3.36
CA HIS A 780 13.27 2.32 3.52
C HIS A 780 12.14 2.24 4.57
N PRO A 781 10.92 1.78 4.22
CA PRO A 781 10.55 1.05 3.00
C PRO A 781 10.08 1.92 1.81
N TYR A 782 10.17 3.25 1.91
CA TYR A 782 9.61 4.19 0.94
C TYR A 782 10.61 4.59 -0.15
N LEU A 783 10.13 4.63 -1.40
CA LEU A 783 10.66 5.49 -2.45
C LEU A 783 10.03 6.88 -2.29
N PHE A 784 10.81 7.95 -2.25
CA PHE A 784 10.32 9.32 -2.08
C PHE A 784 10.77 10.27 -3.20
N ILE A 785 10.00 11.33 -3.39
CA ILE A 785 10.30 12.48 -4.25
C ILE A 785 10.08 13.79 -3.48
N ASP A 786 10.92 14.80 -3.78
CA ASP A 786 10.88 16.11 -3.12
C ASP A 786 10.53 17.22 -4.09
N PHE A 787 9.58 18.05 -3.68
CA PHE A 787 9.18 19.26 -4.34
C PHE A 787 9.65 20.47 -3.52
N ALA A 788 10.69 21.14 -4.02
CA ALA A 788 11.28 22.30 -3.40
C ALA A 788 10.79 23.61 -4.06
N VAL A 789 10.96 24.73 -3.37
CA VAL A 789 10.77 26.06 -3.95
C VAL A 789 11.91 26.33 -4.96
N PRO A 790 11.64 26.41 -6.28
CA PRO A 790 12.70 26.51 -7.27
C PRO A 790 13.32 27.92 -7.27
N THR A 791 14.64 28.01 -7.24
CA THR A 791 15.36 29.28 -7.15
C THR A 791 15.21 30.13 -8.42
N THR A 792 14.58 31.30 -8.35
CA THR A 792 14.67 32.32 -9.40
C THR A 792 16.04 33.02 -9.31
N ARG A 793 16.71 33.21 -10.45
CA ARG A 793 18.08 33.72 -10.54
C ARG A 793 18.13 34.97 -11.42
N ILE A 794 18.86 35.99 -10.96
CA ILE A 794 19.18 37.19 -11.74
C ILE A 794 20.70 37.33 -11.81
N ILE A 795 21.25 37.17 -13.01
CA ILE A 795 22.69 37.25 -13.33
C ILE A 795 22.99 38.67 -13.87
N ASN A 796 24.18 39.20 -13.59
CA ASN A 796 24.69 40.36 -14.31
C ASN A 796 25.88 39.95 -15.20
N SER A 797 25.63 39.91 -16.51
CA SER A 797 26.59 39.58 -17.57
C SER A 797 27.22 40.84 -18.19
N THR A 798 27.00 42.05 -17.63
CA THR A 798 27.66 43.29 -18.07
C THR A 798 28.85 43.68 -17.20
N ASP A 799 29.55 44.72 -17.65
CA ASP A 799 30.71 45.35 -17.03
C ASP A 799 30.37 46.38 -15.93
N VAL A 800 29.09 46.77 -15.79
CA VAL A 800 28.62 47.77 -14.81
C VAL A 800 27.67 47.17 -13.75
N PRO A 801 27.67 47.65 -12.49
CA PRO A 801 26.67 47.25 -11.50
C PRO A 801 25.25 47.64 -11.91
N VAL A 802 24.27 46.77 -11.63
CA VAL A 802 22.85 47.03 -11.90
C VAL A 802 22.06 47.12 -10.59
N THR A 803 21.37 48.25 -10.39
CA THR A 803 20.51 48.50 -9.22
C THR A 803 19.05 48.25 -9.55
N TYR A 804 18.29 47.58 -8.66
CA TYR A 804 16.88 47.26 -8.89
C TYR A 804 16.08 46.95 -7.61
N GLU A 805 14.76 46.86 -7.75
CA GLU A 805 13.83 46.42 -6.70
C GLU A 805 13.04 45.18 -7.14
N VAL A 806 12.53 44.40 -6.18
CA VAL A 806 11.58 43.31 -6.45
C VAL A 806 10.43 43.30 -5.45
N LYS A 807 9.28 42.74 -5.84
CA LYS A 807 8.19 42.37 -4.94
C LYS A 807 7.55 41.04 -5.35
N GLY A 808 6.92 40.37 -4.39
CA GLY A 808 5.90 39.34 -4.67
C GLY A 808 4.52 39.97 -4.95
N PRO A 809 3.53 39.18 -5.40
CA PRO A 809 2.18 39.66 -5.71
C PRO A 809 1.56 40.56 -4.63
N TYR A 810 1.61 40.11 -3.37
CA TYR A 810 1.07 40.81 -2.19
C TYR A 810 2.12 41.56 -1.36
N GLY A 811 3.32 41.76 -1.92
CA GLY A 811 4.45 42.38 -1.23
C GLY A 811 4.60 43.87 -1.55
N SER A 812 5.13 44.62 -0.58
CA SER A 812 5.76 45.92 -0.86
C SER A 812 7.04 45.73 -1.69
N TRP A 813 7.54 46.80 -2.32
CA TRP A 813 8.85 46.80 -2.96
C TRP A 813 9.97 46.60 -1.93
N GLY A 814 10.83 45.62 -2.17
CA GLY A 814 12.08 45.39 -1.45
C GLY A 814 13.29 45.79 -2.29
N GLY A 815 14.33 46.28 -1.63
CA GLY A 815 15.53 46.84 -2.24
C GLY A 815 15.78 48.29 -1.79
N PRO A 816 16.51 49.09 -2.57
CA PRO A 816 17.19 48.71 -3.81
C PRO A 816 18.33 47.71 -3.57
N TYR A 817 18.39 46.67 -4.40
CA TYR A 817 19.50 45.71 -4.47
C TYR A 817 20.51 46.16 -5.52
N VAL A 818 21.81 46.00 -5.25
CA VAL A 818 22.89 46.29 -6.21
C VAL A 818 23.56 44.98 -6.62
N LEU A 819 23.52 44.66 -7.91
CA LEU A 819 24.07 43.43 -8.48
C LEU A 819 25.31 43.74 -9.32
N ASN A 820 26.50 43.42 -8.77
CA ASN A 820 27.79 43.68 -9.40
C ASN A 820 28.06 42.77 -10.63
N PRO A 821 28.95 43.19 -11.55
CA PRO A 821 29.41 42.39 -12.68
C PRO A 821 29.81 40.95 -12.32
N GLY A 822 29.39 39.99 -13.14
CA GLY A 822 29.69 38.57 -12.96
C GLY A 822 29.12 37.95 -11.68
N LYS A 823 28.10 38.56 -11.06
CA LYS A 823 27.40 38.03 -9.88
C LYS A 823 25.99 37.56 -10.21
N THR A 824 25.40 36.82 -9.27
CA THR A 824 24.04 36.29 -9.36
C THR A 824 23.32 36.51 -8.04
N HIS A 825 22.18 37.21 -8.08
CA HIS A 825 21.22 37.18 -6.97
C HIS A 825 20.27 35.99 -7.14
N ARG A 826 19.88 35.39 -6.02
CA ARG A 826 19.08 34.18 -5.94
C ARG A 826 17.90 34.42 -5.02
N PHE A 827 16.70 34.11 -5.48
CA PHE A 827 15.46 34.28 -4.73
C PHE A 827 14.76 32.92 -4.64
N GLN A 828 14.59 32.43 -3.41
CA GLN A 828 13.91 31.17 -3.12
C GLN A 828 12.48 31.48 -2.67
N VAL A 829 11.63 31.83 -3.64
CA VAL A 829 10.22 32.18 -3.44
C VAL A 829 9.35 31.35 -4.36
N ALA A 830 8.21 30.87 -3.85
CA ALA A 830 7.33 29.98 -4.62
C ALA A 830 6.51 30.74 -5.69
N TYR A 831 6.34 32.05 -5.54
CA TYR A 831 5.55 32.94 -6.40
C TYR A 831 6.43 33.73 -7.40
N PRO A 832 5.88 34.18 -8.55
CA PRO A 832 6.61 35.02 -9.49
C PRO A 832 7.00 36.37 -8.87
N LEU A 833 8.15 36.90 -9.27
CA LEU A 833 8.65 38.20 -8.78
C LEU A 833 8.38 39.30 -9.78
N THR A 834 7.67 40.36 -9.38
CA THR A 834 7.69 41.61 -10.13
C THR A 834 9.01 42.32 -9.85
N TYR A 835 9.75 42.60 -10.91
CA TYR A 835 11.01 43.34 -10.92
C TYR A 835 10.76 44.78 -11.37
N ARG A 836 11.46 45.75 -10.78
CA ARG A 836 11.51 47.14 -11.26
C ARG A 836 12.95 47.66 -11.34
N ARG A 837 13.25 48.36 -12.43
CA ARG A 837 14.40 49.28 -12.52
C ARG A 837 13.91 50.71 -12.69
N ILE A 838 14.67 51.66 -12.15
CA ILE A 838 14.54 53.08 -12.45
C ILE A 838 15.89 53.50 -13.05
N THR A 839 15.87 53.93 -14.31
CA THR A 839 17.02 54.56 -14.99
C THR A 839 16.81 56.07 -15.02
N GLU A 840 17.79 56.83 -15.53
CA GLU A 840 17.66 58.29 -15.67
C GLU A 840 16.55 58.72 -16.65
N THR A 841 16.08 57.80 -17.52
CA THR A 841 15.15 58.11 -18.61
C THR A 841 13.85 57.28 -18.61
N ALA A 842 13.78 56.17 -17.87
CA ALA A 842 12.61 55.29 -17.85
C ALA A 842 12.48 54.46 -16.56
N SER A 843 11.28 53.93 -16.32
CA SER A 843 11.06 52.84 -15.36
C SER A 843 10.73 51.54 -16.10
N GLU A 844 11.54 50.51 -15.91
CA GLU A 844 11.31 49.18 -16.47
C GLU A 844 10.59 48.30 -15.47
N LEU A 845 9.63 47.50 -15.94
CA LEU A 845 8.84 46.59 -15.12
C LEU A 845 8.73 45.24 -15.82
N TYR A 846 9.15 44.17 -15.14
CA TYR A 846 9.09 42.80 -15.66
C TYR A 846 8.50 41.87 -14.59
N THR A 847 7.93 40.73 -14.99
CA THR A 847 7.54 39.66 -14.07
C THR A 847 8.35 38.41 -14.38
N LEU A 848 9.14 37.96 -13.40
CA LEU A 848 10.04 36.82 -13.50
C LEU A 848 9.29 35.54 -13.11
N PRO A 849 9.24 34.52 -13.98
CA PRO A 849 8.59 33.25 -13.65
C PRO A 849 9.24 32.52 -12.46
N VAL A 850 8.47 31.63 -11.85
CA VAL A 850 8.91 30.80 -10.72
C VAL A 850 10.03 29.85 -11.15
N GLY A 851 11.21 30.00 -10.53
CA GLY A 851 12.40 29.24 -10.88
C GLY A 851 13.09 29.65 -12.19
N SER A 852 12.80 30.84 -12.73
CA SER A 852 13.45 31.33 -13.96
C SER A 852 14.93 31.68 -13.74
N THR A 853 15.72 31.69 -14.82
CA THR A 853 17.03 32.35 -14.84
C THR A 853 16.99 33.48 -15.84
N SER A 854 17.39 34.67 -15.40
CA SER A 854 17.44 35.88 -16.23
C SER A 854 18.80 36.55 -16.10
N GLU A 855 19.25 37.22 -17.17
CA GLU A 855 20.52 37.95 -17.19
C GLU A 855 20.36 39.41 -17.62
N PHE A 856 21.14 40.30 -16.99
CA PHE A 856 21.45 41.59 -17.60
C PHE A 856 22.55 41.42 -18.62
N ARG A 857 22.29 41.81 -19.86
CA ARG A 857 23.32 41.98 -20.90
C ARG A 857 23.07 43.25 -21.70
N THR A 858 24.11 43.75 -22.34
CA THR A 858 23.96 44.80 -23.37
C THR A 858 23.26 44.17 -24.59
N PRO A 859 22.22 44.80 -25.17
CA PRO A 859 21.59 44.31 -26.40
C PRO A 859 22.57 44.27 -27.58
N GLU A 860 22.34 43.37 -28.54
CA GLU A 860 23.19 43.25 -29.76
C GLU A 860 23.11 44.51 -30.64
N GLU A 861 21.98 45.23 -30.59
CA GLU A 861 21.78 46.53 -31.23
C GLU A 861 22.51 47.69 -30.49
N GLY A 862 23.14 47.40 -29.35
CA GLY A 862 23.72 48.37 -28.42
C GLY A 862 22.71 48.98 -27.45
N GLY A 863 23.16 49.97 -26.67
CA GLY A 863 22.35 50.68 -25.69
C GLY A 863 22.65 50.31 -24.23
N SER A 864 21.70 50.61 -23.33
CA SER A 864 21.85 50.31 -21.90
C SER A 864 21.64 48.81 -21.62
N PRO A 865 22.28 48.23 -20.58
CA PRO A 865 22.03 46.86 -20.14
C PRO A 865 20.53 46.58 -19.95
N ALA A 866 19.98 45.50 -20.52
CA ALA A 866 18.58 45.11 -20.37
C ALA A 866 18.45 43.69 -19.81
N LEU A 867 17.28 43.36 -19.25
CA LEU A 867 17.02 42.06 -18.61
C LEU A 867 16.38 41.08 -19.60
N PHE A 868 17.04 39.94 -19.82
CA PHE A 868 16.58 38.87 -20.72
C PHE A 868 16.28 37.59 -19.94
N LEU A 869 15.32 36.79 -20.41
CA LEU A 869 15.06 35.44 -19.91
C LEU A 869 15.98 34.45 -20.63
N ILE A 870 16.63 33.55 -19.88
CA ILE A 870 17.41 32.46 -20.47
C ILE A 870 16.49 31.26 -20.67
N GLU A 871 16.19 30.93 -21.93
CA GLU A 871 15.21 29.88 -22.28
C GLU A 871 15.82 28.47 -22.36
N GLN A 872 17.14 28.34 -22.36
CA GLN A 872 17.86 27.07 -22.34
C GLN A 872 18.57 26.87 -20.98
N ALA A 873 18.91 25.63 -20.64
CA ALA A 873 19.69 25.36 -19.44
C ALA A 873 21.17 25.79 -19.63
N PRO A 874 21.80 26.44 -18.64
CA PRO A 874 23.24 26.73 -18.63
C PRO A 874 24.08 25.50 -18.24
#